data_AF-A0A7K0P4P5-F1
#
_entry.id   AF-A0A7K0P4P5-F1
#
_cell.length_a   1.000
_cell.length_b   1.000
_cell.length_c   1.000
_cell.angle_alpha   90.00
_cell.angle_beta   90.00
_cell.angle_gamma   90.00
#
_symmetry.space_group_name_H-M   'P 1'
#
loop_
_entity.id
_entity.type
_entity.pdbx_description
1 polymer ?
#
loop_
_entity_poly.entity_id
_entity_poly.type
_entity_poly.pdbx_seq_one_letter_code
_entity_poly.pdbx_strand_id
1 'polypeptide(L)'
;MTIARKTVLAAVVTAGVAGALVVSTLPAVARPGDGPRGSGGQGGNSQQGPAGRPDTNGGQGQQGNQGQQGQQGNQGQQGNQGQGRGQDQGSIVIDVPATITPGTAFSGTATATFVANQSSTTPVNVQARIESACGNPVPEVKTTGVGADVSFTLTCPVGVRGPVPLTVSVIVDGRPALVGRAMLNPADRAAVIDLSTLYSFDGSGNNLSNITWGAAGNALIRKSGIAYGDGISSPAGSSRPSARLVSNSVSDQAESVENSRGMSDFSYVWGQFLDHDINLSSTGSEKMPIAVPASDPSFDPASTGSKTIPFSRSTFASGTGTSASNPRQQTGLVTAFVDGSQIYGSDTARANALRSFVGGKLKTSDGNMLPFNTGGLANANDSHFVADSKLFLAGDVRANENPDLASLQTVFMREHNRVATRVQAANPTWTDEQVYQAARQYVIAEVQAITYNEFIPSLLGRSALGGYSGYDSSVDPSMANEFASAAFRYGHSLLDGELARLNNDGTPTAAGPITLQTAFFNTSVFDPSLPNHEGDIDPFLKAAATGAAQEVDLLVVDDVRNFLFGPPGAGGLDLASLNIQRGRDHGLADYNTVRAAYGLARVRTFDQITSDVAVQAKLKSLYGTVDNIDLWVGGLAEDHAPGASVGPVFQRIIVDQFNRLRAADRHWYEAFFKGEELNRLRSTHLSDVIARNTSLTTLQRNVFFANGA
;
A
#
# COMPACT_ATOMS: atom_id res chain seq x y z
N MET A 1 6.20 21.87 -65.89
CA MET A 1 5.38 20.64 -65.92
C MET A 1 6.07 19.59 -65.05
N THR A 2 5.71 19.50 -63.76
CA THR A 2 5.97 18.34 -62.89
C THR A 2 5.05 18.51 -61.68
N ILE A 3 4.28 17.47 -61.40
CA ILE A 3 3.23 17.36 -60.38
C ILE A 3 3.89 17.28 -59.01
N ALA A 4 3.53 18.17 -58.06
CA ALA A 4 3.83 17.99 -56.64
C ALA A 4 2.51 17.82 -55.89
N ARG A 5 2.36 16.61 -55.33
CA ARG A 5 1.15 16.04 -54.74
C ARG A 5 0.64 16.86 -53.55
N LYS A 6 -0.67 17.07 -53.47
CA LYS A 6 -1.36 17.36 -52.19
C LYS A 6 -1.19 16.14 -51.30
N THR A 7 -0.31 16.20 -50.30
CA THR A 7 -0.32 15.23 -49.21
C THR A 7 -1.33 15.70 -48.19
N VAL A 8 -2.58 15.23 -48.30
CA VAL A 8 -3.54 15.26 -47.20
C VAL A 8 -3.26 13.99 -46.39
N LEU A 9 -2.52 14.11 -45.29
CA LEU A 9 -2.50 13.05 -44.28
C LEU A 9 -3.79 13.20 -43.46
N ALA A 10 -4.74 12.31 -43.71
CA ALA A 10 -5.87 12.09 -42.84
C ALA A 10 -5.39 11.29 -41.62
N ALA A 11 -5.41 11.90 -40.44
CA ALA A 11 -5.36 11.13 -39.19
C ALA A 11 -6.73 10.47 -38.98
N VAL A 12 -6.75 9.14 -38.91
CA VAL A 12 -7.93 8.37 -38.54
C VAL A 12 -8.15 8.55 -37.04
N VAL A 13 -9.30 9.14 -36.68
CA VAL A 13 -9.73 9.40 -35.31
C VAL A 13 -10.58 8.21 -34.84
N THR A 14 -10.10 7.48 -33.84
CA THR A 14 -10.95 6.60 -33.01
C THR A 14 -11.21 7.29 -31.69
N ALA A 15 -12.48 7.40 -31.30
CA ALA A 15 -12.93 8.08 -30.09
C ALA A 15 -12.32 7.45 -28.82
N GLY A 16 -11.56 8.24 -28.06
CA GLY A 16 -11.10 7.92 -26.71
C GLY A 16 -11.92 8.72 -25.68
N VAL A 17 -12.30 8.10 -24.58
CA VAL A 17 -13.17 8.68 -23.55
C VAL A 17 -12.33 9.25 -22.40
N ALA A 18 -12.51 10.56 -22.15
CA ALA A 18 -12.09 11.38 -21.00
C ALA A 18 -10.64 11.25 -20.48
N GLY A 19 -9.80 12.24 -20.85
CA GLY A 19 -8.52 12.53 -20.20
C GLY A 19 -7.40 12.85 -21.20
N ALA A 20 -7.40 14.09 -21.72
CA ALA A 20 -6.40 14.67 -22.62
C ALA A 20 -6.22 14.00 -24.01
N LEU A 21 -6.71 14.67 -25.04
CA LEU A 21 -6.32 14.40 -26.43
C LEU A 21 -5.01 15.14 -26.73
N VAL A 22 -3.90 14.43 -26.91
CA VAL A 22 -2.65 15.00 -27.44
C VAL A 22 -2.59 14.76 -28.94
N VAL A 23 -2.78 15.81 -29.75
CA VAL A 23 -2.51 15.76 -31.19
C VAL A 23 -1.10 16.28 -31.44
N SER A 24 -0.20 15.44 -31.97
CA SER A 24 1.05 15.84 -32.64
C SER A 24 1.01 15.25 -34.06
N THR A 25 1.46 15.85 -35.17
CA THR A 25 2.27 17.04 -35.49
C THR A 25 1.78 17.63 -36.83
N LEU A 26 1.94 18.94 -37.06
CA LEU A 26 1.99 19.51 -38.42
C LEU A 26 3.25 20.37 -38.53
N PRO A 27 4.08 20.22 -39.57
CA PRO A 27 5.14 21.17 -39.84
C PRO A 27 4.54 22.51 -40.30
N ALA A 28 5.01 23.62 -39.73
CA ALA A 28 4.60 24.95 -40.16
C ALA A 28 5.05 25.24 -41.60
N VAL A 29 4.18 25.89 -42.37
CA VAL A 29 4.50 26.50 -43.67
C VAL A 29 5.50 27.64 -43.43
N ALA A 30 6.62 27.62 -44.15
CA ALA A 30 7.63 28.69 -44.08
C ALA A 30 7.01 30.07 -44.37
N ARG A 31 7.33 31.07 -43.53
CA ARG A 31 7.02 32.47 -43.85
C ARG A 31 7.82 32.88 -45.10
N PRO A 32 7.21 33.52 -46.11
CA PRO A 32 7.97 34.28 -47.10
C PRO A 32 8.65 35.42 -46.35
N GLY A 33 9.97 35.34 -46.20
CA GLY A 33 10.77 36.47 -45.74
C GLY A 33 10.91 37.47 -46.87
N ASP A 34 10.60 38.73 -46.58
CA ASP A 34 11.01 39.86 -47.40
C ASP A 34 12.52 39.77 -47.66
N GLY A 35 12.88 39.61 -48.93
CA GLY A 35 14.28 39.64 -49.35
C GLY A 35 14.87 41.03 -49.12
N PRO A 36 16.14 41.13 -48.67
CA PRO A 36 16.84 42.41 -48.73
C PRO A 36 17.06 42.77 -50.19
N ARG A 37 16.63 43.98 -50.57
CA ARG A 37 16.99 44.63 -51.83
C ARG A 37 18.52 44.71 -51.95
N GLY A 38 19.02 44.38 -53.13
CA GLY A 38 20.44 44.27 -53.40
C GLY A 38 21.19 45.59 -53.48
N SER A 39 22.52 45.47 -53.44
CA SER A 39 23.46 46.42 -54.02
C SER A 39 24.71 45.68 -54.50
N GLY A 40 24.89 45.65 -55.82
CA GLY A 40 26.15 45.76 -56.57
C GLY A 40 27.34 44.84 -56.29
N GLY A 41 27.86 44.19 -57.34
CA GLY A 41 29.25 43.71 -57.34
C GLY A 41 29.54 42.67 -58.41
N GLN A 42 30.23 43.09 -59.48
CA GLN A 42 30.58 42.35 -60.69
C GLN A 42 31.52 41.14 -60.52
N GLY A 43 31.47 40.24 -61.52
CA GLY A 43 32.59 39.46 -62.05
C GLY A 43 32.77 38.08 -61.41
N GLY A 44 32.89 36.97 -62.11
CA GLY A 44 33.06 36.65 -63.52
C GLY A 44 33.58 35.21 -63.59
N ASN A 45 33.20 34.47 -64.64
CA ASN A 45 33.86 33.32 -65.30
C ASN A 45 34.93 32.50 -64.54
N SER A 46 35.07 31.18 -64.65
CA SER A 46 34.50 30.15 -65.51
C SER A 46 35.31 28.87 -65.29
N GLN A 47 34.61 27.74 -65.20
CA GLN A 47 34.89 26.49 -65.92
C GLN A 47 36.11 25.59 -65.63
N GLN A 48 35.77 24.28 -65.72
CA GLN A 48 36.59 23.11 -66.07
C GLN A 48 37.61 22.69 -65.00
N GLY A 49 37.84 21.42 -64.72
CA GLY A 49 37.56 20.18 -65.45
C GLY A 49 38.74 19.22 -65.18
N PRO A 50 38.54 17.89 -65.18
CA PRO A 50 39.35 16.95 -64.41
C PRO A 50 40.28 16.08 -65.29
N ALA A 51 41.19 15.31 -64.66
CA ALA A 51 41.58 13.93 -65.01
C ALA A 51 42.95 13.55 -64.43
N GLY A 52 43.18 12.25 -64.20
CA GLY A 52 44.53 11.68 -64.29
C GLY A 52 44.94 10.62 -63.27
N ARG A 53 44.55 9.37 -63.53
CA ARG A 53 45.18 8.09 -63.08
C ARG A 53 46.49 7.81 -63.87
N PRO A 54 47.20 6.65 -63.76
CA PRO A 54 47.57 5.77 -62.63
C PRO A 54 49.03 5.20 -62.73
N ASP A 55 49.31 4.10 -62.00
CA ASP A 55 50.33 3.03 -62.23
C ASP A 55 51.79 3.28 -61.74
N THR A 56 52.58 2.34 -61.18
CA THR A 56 52.63 0.85 -61.11
C THR A 56 53.66 0.34 -60.07
N ASN A 57 53.56 -0.95 -59.70
CA ASN A 57 54.59 -1.94 -59.24
C ASN A 57 55.40 -1.67 -57.95
N GLY A 58 55.78 -2.62 -57.08
CA GLY A 58 55.78 -4.08 -57.05
C GLY A 58 57.06 -4.56 -56.32
N GLY A 59 56.99 -5.52 -55.38
CA GLY A 59 58.17 -6.22 -54.84
C GLY A 59 58.16 -6.57 -53.33
N GLN A 60 58.40 -7.84 -53.02
CA GLN A 60 58.20 -8.54 -51.74
C GLN A 60 59.35 -8.39 -50.71
N GLY A 61 59.05 -8.65 -49.42
CA GLY A 61 60.03 -8.98 -48.37
C GLY A 61 59.42 -9.09 -46.97
N GLN A 62 59.53 -10.26 -46.35
CA GLN A 62 58.84 -10.74 -45.13
C GLN A 62 59.27 -10.08 -43.80
N GLN A 63 58.32 -9.94 -42.85
CA GLN A 63 58.33 -10.50 -41.48
C GLN A 63 57.33 -9.77 -40.56
N GLY A 64 56.63 -10.53 -39.69
CA GLY A 64 56.16 -10.02 -38.39
C GLY A 64 54.64 -9.91 -38.17
N ASN A 65 54.11 -10.96 -37.54
CA ASN A 65 52.95 -11.09 -36.65
C ASN A 65 51.84 -10.03 -36.53
N GLN A 66 50.63 -10.59 -36.42
CA GLN A 66 49.33 -10.01 -36.13
C GLN A 66 49.27 -9.23 -34.80
N GLY A 67 48.50 -8.13 -34.82
CA GLY A 67 48.03 -7.41 -33.63
C GLY A 67 47.01 -6.34 -34.03
N GLN A 68 45.72 -6.64 -33.88
CA GLN A 68 44.61 -5.72 -34.16
C GLN A 68 44.41 -4.71 -33.01
N GLN A 69 44.22 -3.45 -33.44
CA GLN A 69 43.28 -2.43 -32.94
C GLN A 69 43.33 -2.09 -31.42
N GLY A 70 43.69 -0.88 -30.97
CA GLY A 70 43.72 0.43 -31.63
C GLY A 70 42.85 1.44 -30.87
N GLN A 71 43.20 1.72 -29.61
CA GLN A 71 42.74 2.91 -28.86
C GLN A 71 43.83 3.98 -28.92
N GLN A 72 43.44 5.20 -29.32
CA GLN A 72 44.02 6.53 -29.09
C GLN A 72 43.43 7.42 -30.19
N GLY A 73 43.13 8.70 -30.00
CA GLY A 73 43.56 9.64 -28.99
C GLY A 73 43.27 11.02 -29.58
N ASN A 74 42.79 11.90 -28.73
CA ASN A 74 42.34 13.26 -28.95
C ASN A 74 43.37 14.16 -29.67
N GLN A 75 42.97 14.85 -30.75
CA GLN A 75 43.45 16.19 -31.08
C GLN A 75 42.29 17.01 -31.65
N GLY A 76 41.99 18.13 -30.98
CA GLY A 76 40.86 19.00 -31.30
C GLY A 76 41.12 19.90 -32.50
N GLN A 77 40.05 20.24 -33.20
CA GLN A 77 39.92 21.49 -33.93
C GLN A 77 38.44 21.88 -33.99
N GLN A 78 38.19 23.16 -33.70
CA GLN A 78 36.89 23.80 -33.56
C GLN A 78 36.03 23.63 -34.82
N GLY A 79 34.84 23.04 -34.64
CA GLY A 79 33.81 22.91 -35.67
C GLY A 79 32.55 23.69 -35.28
N ASN A 80 32.25 24.70 -36.11
CA ASN A 80 31.01 25.47 -36.23
C ASN A 80 29.76 24.92 -35.50
N GLN A 81 29.26 25.67 -34.51
CA GLN A 81 27.87 25.53 -34.06
C GLN A 81 26.93 25.98 -35.19
N GLY A 82 26.37 25.02 -35.93
CA GLY A 82 25.18 25.26 -36.72
C GLY A 82 24.00 25.47 -35.77
N GLN A 83 23.50 26.71 -35.67
CA GLN A 83 22.21 27.00 -35.05
C GLN A 83 21.11 26.23 -35.80
N GLY A 84 20.65 25.13 -35.22
CA GLY A 84 19.41 24.50 -35.63
C GLY A 84 18.27 25.48 -35.39
N ARG A 85 17.55 25.87 -36.45
CA ARG A 85 16.27 26.59 -36.33
C ARG A 85 15.29 25.66 -35.63
N GLY A 86 15.08 25.83 -34.34
CA GLY A 86 14.08 25.04 -33.63
C GLY A 86 12.67 25.45 -34.09
N GLN A 87 11.83 24.46 -34.33
CA GLN A 87 10.46 24.64 -34.81
C GLN A 87 9.54 25.04 -33.65
N ASP A 88 8.61 25.96 -33.90
CA ASP A 88 7.52 26.25 -32.95
C ASP A 88 6.60 25.03 -32.83
N GLN A 89 6.24 24.66 -31.60
CA GLN A 89 5.35 23.54 -31.31
C GLN A 89 4.10 24.03 -30.56
N GLY A 90 2.93 23.55 -30.98
CA GLY A 90 1.65 23.85 -30.31
C GLY A 90 0.79 22.60 -30.17
N SER A 91 -0.01 22.57 -29.11
CA SER A 91 -0.99 21.51 -28.83
C SER A 91 -2.36 22.13 -28.50
N ILE A 92 -3.43 21.36 -28.76
CA ILE A 92 -4.78 21.68 -28.32
C ILE A 92 -5.25 20.52 -27.45
N VAL A 93 -5.68 20.84 -26.23
CA VAL A 93 -6.38 19.92 -25.34
C VAL A 93 -7.83 20.38 -25.24
N ILE A 94 -8.78 19.47 -25.44
CA ILE A 94 -10.21 19.75 -25.33
C ILE A 94 -10.75 18.88 -24.20
N ASP A 95 -11.13 19.51 -23.09
CA ASP A 95 -11.81 18.86 -21.97
C ASP A 95 -13.30 19.18 -22.01
N VAL A 96 -14.10 18.13 -22.09
CA VAL A 96 -15.56 18.20 -22.09
C VAL A 96 -16.11 17.19 -21.11
N PRO A 97 -17.17 17.51 -20.35
CA PRO A 97 -17.78 16.58 -19.41
C PRO A 97 -18.28 15.34 -20.15
N ALA A 98 -18.09 14.17 -19.53
CA ALA A 98 -18.36 12.86 -20.11
C ALA A 98 -19.84 12.58 -20.41
N THR A 99 -20.76 13.47 -20.02
CA THR A 99 -22.20 13.23 -20.10
C THR A 99 -22.93 14.42 -20.72
N ILE A 100 -23.68 14.16 -21.79
CA ILE A 100 -24.61 15.13 -22.39
C ILE A 100 -26.02 14.59 -22.20
N THR A 101 -26.82 15.25 -21.36
CA THR A 101 -28.25 14.93 -21.27
C THR A 101 -28.97 15.70 -22.38
N PRO A 102 -29.80 15.05 -23.21
CA PRO A 102 -30.58 15.75 -24.23
C PRO A 102 -31.43 16.86 -23.59
N GLY A 103 -31.22 18.12 -24.02
CA GLY A 103 -31.95 19.28 -23.52
C GLY A 103 -31.32 20.02 -22.33
N THR A 104 -30.13 19.64 -21.84
CA THR A 104 -29.39 20.39 -20.81
C THR A 104 -28.17 21.11 -21.40
N ALA A 105 -27.87 22.31 -20.91
CA ALA A 105 -26.60 22.98 -21.20
C ALA A 105 -25.44 22.21 -20.55
N PHE A 106 -24.30 22.11 -21.24
CA PHE A 106 -23.06 21.61 -20.66
C PHE A 106 -21.91 22.61 -20.89
N SER A 107 -20.98 22.67 -19.94
CA SER A 107 -19.80 23.53 -19.99
C SER A 107 -18.54 22.69 -20.17
N GLY A 108 -17.60 23.14 -20.99
CA GLY A 108 -16.29 22.50 -21.18
C GLY A 108 -15.18 23.54 -21.29
N THR A 109 -13.93 23.08 -21.25
CA THR A 109 -12.75 23.95 -21.35
C THR A 109 -11.87 23.45 -22.49
N ALA A 110 -11.48 24.35 -23.40
CA ALA A 110 -10.45 24.07 -24.40
C ALA A 110 -9.20 24.87 -24.05
N THR A 111 -8.09 24.17 -23.81
CA THR A 111 -6.79 24.80 -23.56
C THR A 111 -5.93 24.66 -24.81
N ALA A 112 -5.53 25.80 -25.37
CA ALA A 112 -4.58 25.87 -26.47
C ALA A 112 -3.23 26.33 -25.93
N THR A 113 -2.25 25.43 -25.91
CA THR A 113 -0.89 25.74 -25.47
C THR A 113 0.00 25.91 -26.69
N PHE A 114 0.48 27.12 -26.90
CA PHE A 114 1.45 27.44 -27.94
C PHE A 114 2.79 27.80 -27.27
N VAL A 115 3.84 27.03 -27.55
CA VAL A 115 5.19 27.31 -27.04
C VAL A 115 6.01 27.90 -28.18
N ALA A 116 6.22 29.23 -28.14
CA ALA A 116 7.15 29.89 -29.04
C ALA A 116 8.58 29.54 -28.63
N ASN A 117 9.43 29.20 -29.59
CA ASN A 117 10.84 28.95 -29.31
C ASN A 117 11.51 30.26 -28.82
N GLN A 118 12.44 30.17 -27.85
CA GLN A 118 12.90 31.26 -26.97
C GLN A 118 13.66 32.44 -27.64
N SER A 119 13.13 33.08 -28.67
CA SER A 119 13.70 34.32 -29.23
C SER A 119 12.68 35.34 -29.75
N SER A 120 11.38 35.08 -29.65
CA SER A 120 10.33 36.06 -30.01
C SER A 120 9.76 36.75 -28.77
N THR A 121 10.01 38.05 -28.62
CA THR A 121 9.36 38.93 -27.63
C THR A 121 8.06 39.56 -28.15
N THR A 122 7.57 39.12 -29.33
CA THR A 122 6.38 39.72 -29.95
C THR A 122 5.11 39.02 -29.44
N PRO A 123 4.15 39.76 -28.83
CA PRO A 123 2.86 39.21 -28.44
C PRO A 123 2.13 38.66 -29.68
N VAL A 124 1.59 37.46 -29.55
CA VAL A 124 0.86 36.79 -30.64
C VAL A 124 -0.63 36.81 -30.32
N ASN A 125 -1.46 37.20 -31.29
CA ASN A 125 -2.92 37.18 -31.10
C ASN A 125 -3.46 35.77 -31.34
N VAL A 126 -3.98 35.15 -30.29
CA VAL A 126 -4.61 33.83 -30.37
C VAL A 126 -6.12 34.01 -30.33
N GLN A 127 -6.80 33.47 -31.35
CA GLN A 127 -8.26 33.41 -31.47
C GLN A 127 -8.68 31.95 -31.50
N ALA A 128 -9.66 31.57 -30.69
CA ALA A 128 -10.28 30.25 -30.74
C ALA A 128 -11.70 30.35 -31.33
N ARG A 129 -11.99 29.52 -32.33
CA ARG A 129 -13.32 29.37 -32.93
C ARG A 129 -13.84 27.96 -32.67
N ILE A 130 -15.04 27.85 -32.10
CA ILE A 130 -15.67 26.57 -31.78
C ILE A 130 -16.92 26.41 -32.64
N GLU A 131 -16.96 25.33 -33.43
CA GLU A 131 -18.06 24.96 -34.30
C GLU A 131 -18.63 23.61 -33.87
N SER A 132 -19.96 23.55 -33.71
CA SER A 132 -20.67 22.33 -33.33
C SER A 132 -22.00 22.24 -34.06
N ALA A 133 -22.47 21.01 -34.32
CA ALA A 133 -23.83 20.77 -34.82
C ALA A 133 -24.94 21.19 -33.83
N CYS A 134 -24.58 21.61 -32.61
CA CYS A 134 -25.50 22.14 -31.59
C CYS A 134 -25.95 23.61 -31.82
N GLY A 135 -25.62 24.21 -32.98
CA GLY A 135 -26.34 25.35 -33.54
C GLY A 135 -26.04 26.74 -32.93
N ASN A 136 -25.45 26.82 -31.74
CA ASN A 136 -25.03 28.10 -31.15
C ASN A 136 -23.51 28.32 -31.33
N PRO A 137 -23.08 29.36 -32.06
CA PRO A 137 -21.67 29.73 -32.12
C PRO A 137 -21.18 30.20 -30.75
N VAL A 138 -20.08 29.63 -30.27
CA VAL A 138 -19.40 30.12 -29.06
C VAL A 138 -18.77 31.49 -29.37
N PRO A 139 -18.88 32.49 -28.48
CA PRO A 139 -18.21 33.77 -28.65
C PRO A 139 -16.70 33.62 -28.87
N GLU A 140 -16.15 34.41 -29.77
CA GLU A 140 -14.71 34.43 -30.07
C GLU A 140 -13.92 34.90 -28.83
N VAL A 141 -12.95 34.10 -28.38
CA VAL A 141 -12.07 34.46 -27.27
C VAL A 141 -10.71 34.89 -27.81
N LYS A 142 -10.29 36.10 -27.45
CA LYS A 142 -9.02 36.73 -27.86
C LYS A 142 -8.10 36.85 -26.66
N THR A 143 -6.86 36.38 -26.79
CA THR A 143 -5.82 36.58 -25.78
C THR A 143 -4.44 36.80 -26.42
N THR A 144 -3.54 37.40 -25.65
CA THR A 144 -2.16 37.73 -26.01
C THR A 144 -1.21 37.14 -24.97
N GLY A 145 -0.39 36.14 -25.35
CA GLY A 145 0.57 35.50 -24.43
C GLY A 145 1.02 34.10 -24.88
N VAL A 146 1.93 33.49 -24.10
CA VAL A 146 2.41 32.11 -24.28
C VAL A 146 1.44 31.17 -23.54
N GLY A 147 0.34 30.81 -24.19
CA GLY A 147 -0.73 29.97 -23.64
C GLY A 147 -2.06 30.71 -23.48
N ALA A 148 -3.15 30.06 -23.91
CA ALA A 148 -4.50 30.61 -23.94
C ALA A 148 -5.51 29.57 -23.42
N ASP A 149 -6.02 29.77 -22.20
CA ASP A 149 -7.17 29.01 -21.71
C ASP A 149 -8.47 29.61 -22.25
N VAL A 150 -9.25 28.83 -23.00
CA VAL A 150 -10.52 29.26 -23.58
C VAL A 150 -11.64 28.39 -23.01
N SER A 151 -12.36 28.93 -22.02
CA SER A 151 -13.58 28.31 -21.51
C SER A 151 -14.75 28.53 -22.46
N PHE A 152 -15.60 27.52 -22.65
CA PHE A 152 -16.79 27.64 -23.50
C PHE A 152 -18.02 26.95 -22.91
N THR A 153 -19.20 27.39 -23.33
CA THR A 153 -20.48 26.75 -22.97
C THR A 153 -21.24 26.45 -24.24
N LEU A 154 -21.71 25.20 -24.38
CA LEU A 154 -22.51 24.75 -25.51
C LEU A 154 -23.86 24.26 -25.00
N THR A 155 -24.92 24.67 -25.69
CA THR A 155 -26.29 24.19 -25.43
C THR A 155 -26.77 23.48 -26.68
N CYS A 156 -27.14 22.21 -26.56
CA CYS A 156 -27.68 21.42 -27.68
C CYS A 156 -29.21 21.45 -27.68
N PRO A 157 -29.86 21.61 -28.85
CA PRO A 157 -31.31 21.54 -28.96
C PRO A 157 -31.87 20.19 -28.51
N VAL A 158 -33.11 20.19 -28.01
CA VAL A 158 -33.85 18.96 -27.70
C VAL A 158 -34.04 18.15 -28.98
N GLY A 159 -33.49 16.93 -29.05
CA GLY A 159 -33.70 16.00 -30.18
C GLY A 159 -32.44 15.49 -30.88
N VAL A 160 -31.24 15.96 -30.51
CA VAL A 160 -29.99 15.42 -31.06
C VAL A 160 -29.81 13.96 -30.59
N ARG A 161 -29.89 13.01 -31.53
CA ARG A 161 -29.62 11.58 -31.31
C ARG A 161 -28.44 11.16 -32.18
N GLY A 162 -27.29 10.91 -31.55
CA GLY A 162 -26.08 10.44 -32.22
C GLY A 162 -24.84 11.31 -31.96
N PRO A 163 -23.69 10.95 -32.54
CA PRO A 163 -22.42 11.65 -32.34
C PRO A 163 -22.47 13.11 -32.81
N VAL A 164 -22.08 14.05 -31.95
CA VAL A 164 -22.02 15.48 -32.28
C VAL A 164 -20.57 15.85 -32.63
N PRO A 165 -20.27 16.28 -33.86
CA PRO A 165 -18.95 16.77 -34.21
C PRO A 165 -18.70 18.14 -33.56
N LEU A 166 -17.52 18.28 -32.96
CA LEU A 166 -16.99 19.52 -32.41
C LEU A 166 -15.68 19.85 -33.14
N THR A 167 -15.56 21.06 -33.67
CA THR A 167 -14.31 21.56 -34.27
C THR A 167 -13.84 22.78 -33.50
N VAL A 168 -12.59 22.76 -33.04
CA VAL A 168 -11.92 23.90 -32.41
C VAL A 168 -10.80 24.34 -33.34
N SER A 169 -10.89 25.56 -33.85
CA SER A 169 -9.84 26.16 -34.68
C SER A 169 -9.12 27.23 -33.89
N VAL A 170 -7.79 27.14 -33.82
CA VAL A 170 -6.92 28.17 -33.26
C VAL A 170 -6.31 28.96 -34.41
N ILE A 171 -6.59 30.26 -34.41
CA ILE A 171 -6.09 31.23 -35.37
C ILE A 171 -5.04 32.07 -34.65
N VAL A 172 -3.88 32.19 -35.29
CA VAL A 172 -2.71 32.91 -34.77
C VAL A 172 -2.41 34.03 -35.75
N ASP A 173 -2.52 35.28 -35.31
CA ASP A 173 -2.36 36.50 -36.13
C ASP A 173 -3.16 36.47 -37.46
N GLY A 174 -4.43 36.03 -37.36
CA GLY A 174 -5.34 35.97 -38.50
C GLY A 174 -5.12 34.80 -39.47
N ARG A 175 -4.23 33.85 -39.13
CA ARG A 175 -4.01 32.62 -39.93
C ARG A 175 -4.39 31.37 -39.13
N PRO A 176 -5.09 30.38 -39.73
CA PRO A 176 -5.34 29.10 -39.07
C PRO A 176 -4.02 28.42 -38.73
N ALA A 177 -3.79 28.13 -37.44
CA ALA A 177 -2.56 27.51 -36.96
C ALA A 177 -2.78 26.05 -36.56
N LEU A 178 -3.89 25.76 -35.88
CA LEU A 178 -4.23 24.41 -35.41
C LEU A 178 -5.74 24.19 -35.52
N VAL A 179 -6.15 22.96 -35.86
CA VAL A 179 -7.56 22.55 -35.88
C VAL A 179 -7.69 21.22 -35.14
N GLY A 180 -8.39 21.24 -34.01
CA GLY A 180 -8.80 20.05 -33.26
C GLY A 180 -10.22 19.64 -33.64
N ARG A 181 -10.48 18.35 -33.78
CA ARG A 181 -11.83 17.80 -33.99
C ARG A 181 -12.12 16.73 -32.94
N ALA A 182 -13.31 16.76 -32.37
CA ALA A 182 -13.79 15.78 -31.41
C ALA A 182 -15.22 15.31 -31.77
N MET A 183 -15.59 14.11 -31.34
CA MET A 183 -16.94 13.54 -31.51
C MET A 183 -17.53 13.28 -30.13
N LEU A 184 -18.67 13.89 -29.82
CA LEU A 184 -19.37 13.71 -28.55
C LEU A 184 -20.46 12.66 -28.74
N ASN A 185 -20.33 11.48 -28.13
CA ASN A 185 -21.30 10.39 -28.28
C ASN A 185 -22.16 10.22 -27.02
N PRO A 186 -23.50 10.40 -27.08
CA PRO A 186 -24.39 10.20 -25.94
C PRO A 186 -24.48 8.74 -25.45
N ALA A 187 -24.00 7.76 -26.22
CA ALA A 187 -24.12 6.33 -25.93
C ALA A 187 -22.85 5.68 -25.35
N ASP A 188 -21.73 6.40 -25.26
CA ASP A 188 -20.49 5.87 -24.69
C ASP A 188 -20.55 5.90 -23.15
N ARG A 189 -21.27 4.93 -22.57
CA ARG A 189 -21.01 4.51 -21.18
C ARG A 189 -19.70 3.72 -21.12
N ALA A 190 -18.56 4.36 -21.40
CA ALA A 190 -17.32 3.87 -20.82
C ALA A 190 -17.41 4.22 -19.33
N ALA A 191 -17.36 3.23 -18.45
CA ALA A 191 -17.27 3.46 -17.02
C ALA A 191 -15.96 4.20 -16.73
N VAL A 192 -16.01 5.53 -16.73
CA VAL A 192 -14.95 6.35 -16.15
C VAL A 192 -14.98 6.06 -14.66
N ILE A 193 -13.94 5.40 -14.16
CA ILE A 193 -13.75 5.27 -12.71
C ILE A 193 -13.55 6.69 -12.19
N ASP A 194 -14.52 7.16 -11.40
CA ASP A 194 -14.37 8.42 -10.69
C ASP A 194 -13.30 8.23 -9.62
N LEU A 195 -12.09 8.75 -9.88
CA LEU A 195 -10.97 8.62 -8.96
C LEU A 195 -11.25 9.23 -7.58
N SER A 196 -12.23 10.14 -7.47
CA SER A 196 -12.67 10.70 -6.17
C SER A 196 -13.47 9.72 -5.30
N THR A 197 -13.83 8.56 -5.88
CA THR A 197 -14.52 7.45 -5.21
C THR A 197 -13.58 6.32 -4.78
N LEU A 198 -12.27 6.50 -4.94
CA LEU A 198 -11.24 5.53 -4.55
C LEU A 198 -10.46 6.01 -3.33
N TYR A 199 -9.86 5.08 -2.59
CA TYR A 199 -8.90 5.41 -1.54
C TYR A 199 -7.68 6.13 -2.13
N SER A 200 -7.23 7.22 -1.50
CA SER A 200 -5.84 7.63 -1.63
C SER A 200 -4.93 6.55 -1.01
N PHE A 201 -3.64 6.57 -1.32
CA PHE A 201 -2.70 5.62 -0.71
C PHE A 201 -2.46 5.92 0.77
N ASP A 202 -2.53 7.19 1.17
CA ASP A 202 -2.32 7.63 2.55
C ASP A 202 -3.61 7.69 3.38
N GLY A 203 -4.75 7.28 2.83
CA GLY A 203 -6.07 7.31 3.49
C GLY A 203 -6.71 8.69 3.64
N SER A 204 -6.01 9.77 3.24
CA SER A 204 -6.55 11.13 3.29
C SER A 204 -7.77 11.33 2.38
N GLY A 205 -8.67 12.24 2.77
CA GLY A 205 -9.87 12.56 2.01
C GLY A 205 -10.98 11.50 2.03
N ASN A 206 -10.82 10.41 2.81
CA ASN A 206 -11.92 9.46 3.04
C ASN A 206 -13.11 10.18 3.70
N ASN A 207 -12.87 10.89 4.80
CA ASN A 207 -13.87 11.78 5.39
C ASN A 207 -13.80 13.20 4.77
N LEU A 208 -14.93 13.69 4.24
CA LEU A 208 -14.97 14.97 3.52
C LEU A 208 -14.89 16.20 4.45
N SER A 209 -15.27 16.07 5.72
CA SER A 209 -15.22 17.16 6.70
C SER A 209 -13.93 17.14 7.52
N ASN A 210 -13.37 15.95 7.75
CA ASN A 210 -12.13 15.73 8.49
C ASN A 210 -11.13 14.96 7.63
N ILE A 211 -10.50 15.64 6.68
CA ILE A 211 -9.71 15.02 5.60
C ILE A 211 -8.51 14.18 6.07
N THR A 212 -8.07 14.31 7.34
CA THR A 212 -6.96 13.55 7.92
C THR A 212 -7.41 12.35 8.77
N TRP A 213 -8.71 12.18 9.00
CA TRP A 213 -9.21 11.06 9.79
C TRP A 213 -8.90 9.72 9.12
N GLY A 214 -8.19 8.85 9.85
CA GLY A 214 -7.72 7.56 9.35
C GLY A 214 -6.53 7.62 8.40
N ALA A 215 -5.98 8.80 8.11
CA ALA A 215 -4.82 8.93 7.24
C ALA A 215 -3.52 8.46 7.94
N ALA A 216 -2.57 7.98 7.15
CA ALA A 216 -1.23 7.66 7.61
C ALA A 216 -0.55 8.89 8.23
N GLY A 217 0.18 8.69 9.33
CA GLY A 217 0.79 9.76 10.12
C GLY A 217 -0.14 10.40 11.15
N ASN A 218 -1.44 10.05 11.18
CA ASN A 218 -2.37 10.62 12.14
C ASN A 218 -2.15 10.07 13.57
N ALA A 219 -2.54 10.86 14.57
CA ALA A 219 -2.41 10.47 15.97
C ALA A 219 -3.38 9.32 16.33
N LEU A 220 -2.93 8.41 17.20
CA LEU A 220 -3.79 7.41 17.81
C LEU A 220 -4.76 8.09 18.79
N ILE A 221 -6.01 7.62 18.83
CA ILE A 221 -7.00 8.08 19.80
C ILE A 221 -6.93 7.26 21.10
N ARG A 222 -7.57 7.76 22.16
CA ARG A 222 -7.62 7.08 23.46
C ARG A 222 -9.06 7.06 23.97
N LYS A 223 -9.54 5.90 24.40
CA LYS A 223 -10.89 5.78 25.00
C LYS A 223 -10.84 5.87 26.52
N SER A 224 -9.77 5.36 27.14
CA SER A 224 -9.58 5.33 28.60
C SER A 224 -8.89 6.56 29.19
N GLY A 225 -8.50 7.53 28.34
CA GLY A 225 -7.73 8.70 28.75
C GLY A 225 -6.22 8.47 28.75
N ILE A 226 -5.47 9.40 29.35
CA ILE A 226 -4.00 9.31 29.50
C ILE A 226 -3.65 8.84 30.90
N ALA A 227 -2.74 7.86 31.01
CA ALA A 227 -2.26 7.32 32.29
C ALA A 227 -0.74 7.43 32.48
N TYR A 228 -0.08 8.38 31.81
CA TYR A 228 1.32 8.70 32.07
C TYR A 228 1.54 9.05 33.56
N GLY A 229 2.67 8.63 34.13
CA GLY A 229 2.96 8.78 35.56
C GLY A 229 3.03 10.24 36.03
N ASP A 230 3.42 11.16 35.14
CA ASP A 230 3.40 12.61 35.35
C ASP A 230 2.18 13.30 34.70
N GLY A 231 1.28 12.54 34.08
CA GLY A 231 0.18 13.05 33.26
C GLY A 231 0.60 13.67 31.92
N ILE A 232 1.89 13.60 31.55
CA ILE A 232 2.45 14.26 30.36
C ILE A 232 3.09 13.25 29.40
N SER A 233 4.13 12.54 29.85
CA SER A 233 4.93 11.67 28.99
C SER A 233 5.75 10.60 29.72
N SER A 234 5.91 10.70 31.04
CA SER A 234 6.62 9.69 31.84
C SER A 234 5.84 8.38 31.80
N PRO A 235 6.47 7.23 31.47
CA PRO A 235 5.76 5.98 31.26
C PRO A 235 4.79 5.58 32.38
N ALA A 236 3.68 4.96 32.00
CA ALA A 236 2.66 4.51 32.94
C ALA A 236 3.16 3.35 33.83
N GLY A 237 2.50 3.19 34.98
CA GLY A 237 2.71 2.02 35.84
C GLY A 237 4.06 1.96 36.53
N SER A 238 4.60 3.09 36.98
CA SER A 238 5.89 3.16 37.71
C SER A 238 5.91 2.33 39.00
N SER A 239 4.75 2.02 39.58
CA SER A 239 4.57 1.14 40.73
C SER A 239 4.37 -0.34 40.36
N ARG A 240 4.37 -0.70 39.08
CA ARG A 240 4.21 -2.08 38.61
C ARG A 240 5.57 -2.80 38.60
N PRO A 241 5.60 -4.14 38.77
CA PRO A 241 6.82 -4.93 38.59
C PRO A 241 7.42 -4.75 37.18
N SER A 242 8.71 -5.08 37.02
CA SER A 242 9.34 -5.03 35.70
C SER A 242 8.61 -5.95 34.71
N ALA A 243 8.55 -5.55 33.44
CA ALA A 243 7.85 -6.33 32.42
C ALA A 243 8.39 -7.77 32.31
N ARG A 244 9.71 -7.94 32.48
CA ARG A 244 10.35 -9.27 32.49
C ARG A 244 9.93 -10.14 33.68
N LEU A 245 9.79 -9.55 34.87
CA LEU A 245 9.27 -10.30 36.02
C LEU A 245 7.83 -10.77 35.78
N VAL A 246 7.00 -9.94 35.16
CA VAL A 246 5.63 -10.31 34.78
C VAL A 246 5.67 -11.44 33.76
N SER A 247 6.41 -11.30 32.65
CA SER A 247 6.59 -12.33 31.62
C SER A 247 7.01 -13.68 32.21
N ASN A 248 8.05 -13.72 33.04
CA ASN A 248 8.51 -14.96 33.69
C ASN A 248 7.45 -15.62 34.58
N SER A 249 6.56 -14.83 35.16
CA SER A 249 5.59 -15.33 36.13
C SER A 249 4.33 -15.89 35.48
N VAL A 250 3.85 -15.23 34.42
CA VAL A 250 2.56 -15.56 33.80
C VAL A 250 2.64 -16.06 32.37
N SER A 251 3.73 -15.81 31.64
CA SER A 251 3.82 -16.11 30.20
C SER A 251 4.72 -17.29 29.85
N ASP A 252 5.28 -17.98 30.85
CA ASP A 252 6.08 -19.18 30.64
C ASP A 252 5.22 -20.36 30.17
N GLN A 253 5.47 -20.82 28.94
CA GLN A 253 4.77 -21.95 28.33
C GLN A 253 5.68 -23.19 28.29
N ALA A 254 5.36 -24.19 29.12
CA ALA A 254 6.14 -25.42 29.18
C ALA A 254 5.71 -26.48 28.15
N GLU A 255 4.44 -26.45 27.76
CA GLU A 255 3.82 -27.44 26.86
C GLU A 255 2.87 -26.73 25.88
N SER A 256 2.57 -27.38 24.75
CA SER A 256 1.56 -26.90 23.80
C SER A 256 0.18 -26.84 24.45
N VAL A 257 -0.52 -25.73 24.26
CA VAL A 257 -1.90 -25.50 24.69
C VAL A 257 -2.68 -25.08 23.47
N GLU A 258 -3.26 -26.05 22.77
CA GLU A 258 -4.05 -25.77 21.56
C GLU A 258 -5.29 -24.94 21.88
N ASN A 259 -5.67 -24.08 20.94
CA ASN A 259 -6.86 -23.24 21.07
C ASN A 259 -8.12 -24.09 21.31
N SER A 260 -8.82 -23.82 22.41
CA SER A 260 -10.01 -24.59 22.85
C SER A 260 -11.19 -24.55 21.89
N ARG A 261 -11.19 -23.62 20.93
CA ARG A 261 -12.19 -23.51 19.84
C ARG A 261 -11.70 -24.12 18.52
N GLY A 262 -10.53 -24.76 18.51
CA GLY A 262 -9.93 -25.37 17.34
C GLY A 262 -9.58 -24.37 16.24
N MET A 263 -9.24 -23.13 16.62
CA MET A 263 -8.71 -22.16 15.67
C MET A 263 -7.41 -22.68 15.05
N SER A 264 -7.24 -22.46 13.76
CA SER A 264 -5.99 -22.78 13.06
C SER A 264 -4.98 -21.65 13.15
N ASP A 265 -3.76 -21.89 12.70
CA ASP A 265 -2.71 -20.87 12.59
C ASP A 265 -3.11 -19.66 11.72
N PHE A 266 -4.03 -19.82 10.77
CA PHE A 266 -4.59 -18.67 10.03
C PHE A 266 -5.24 -17.62 10.94
N SER A 267 -5.60 -17.97 12.17
CA SER A 267 -6.06 -17.01 13.18
C SER A 267 -5.02 -15.96 13.55
N TYR A 268 -3.73 -16.30 13.59
CA TYR A 268 -2.66 -15.32 13.75
C TYR A 268 -2.13 -14.82 12.40
N VAL A 269 -2.04 -15.65 11.36
CA VAL A 269 -1.48 -15.23 10.05
C VAL A 269 -2.34 -14.12 9.43
N TRP A 270 -3.66 -14.29 9.39
CA TRP A 270 -4.57 -13.24 8.91
C TRP A 270 -4.63 -12.06 9.88
N GLY A 271 -4.62 -12.33 11.19
CA GLY A 271 -4.61 -11.29 12.21
C GLY A 271 -3.41 -10.34 12.07
N GLN A 272 -2.23 -10.89 11.84
CA GLN A 272 -1.00 -10.14 11.58
C GLN A 272 -1.05 -9.41 10.24
N PHE A 273 -1.49 -10.08 9.16
CA PHE A 273 -1.67 -9.46 7.84
C PHE A 273 -2.64 -8.27 7.89
N LEU A 274 -3.69 -8.36 8.70
CA LEU A 274 -4.65 -7.28 8.92
C LEU A 274 -4.13 -6.19 9.86
N ASP A 275 -3.43 -6.52 10.95
CA ASP A 275 -2.76 -5.51 11.81
C ASP A 275 -1.83 -4.64 10.98
N HIS A 276 -1.11 -5.25 10.04
CA HIS A 276 -0.18 -4.55 9.17
C HIS A 276 -0.85 -3.63 8.14
N ASP A 277 -2.16 -3.78 7.91
CA ASP A 277 -2.95 -2.85 7.10
C ASP A 277 -3.33 -1.60 7.90
N ILE A 278 -3.73 -1.80 9.16
CA ILE A 278 -4.44 -0.76 9.93
C ILE A 278 -3.57 -0.09 11.00
N ASN A 279 -2.40 -0.65 11.32
CA ASN A 279 -1.61 -0.24 12.47
C ASN A 279 -0.08 -0.41 12.28
N LEU A 280 0.65 0.65 12.61
CA LEU A 280 2.10 0.66 12.72
C LEU A 280 2.54 1.84 13.57
N SER A 281 3.30 1.62 14.64
CA SER A 281 3.97 2.69 15.37
C SER A 281 5.48 2.60 15.16
N SER A 282 6.13 3.72 14.86
CA SER A 282 7.59 3.73 14.71
C SER A 282 8.31 3.62 16.05
N THR A 283 9.52 3.07 16.03
CA THR A 283 10.43 3.07 17.17
C THR A 283 11.28 4.34 17.16
N GLY A 284 11.30 5.09 18.25
CA GLY A 284 12.09 6.29 18.43
C GLY A 284 13.47 6.03 19.06
N SER A 285 14.20 7.11 19.35
CA SER A 285 15.54 7.05 19.95
C SER A 285 15.56 7.04 21.47
N GLU A 286 14.48 7.49 22.13
CA GLU A 286 14.37 7.56 23.59
C GLU A 286 14.37 6.15 24.21
N LYS A 287 15.33 5.88 25.11
CA LYS A 287 15.52 4.56 25.71
C LYS A 287 14.63 4.37 26.94
N MET A 288 14.03 3.19 27.06
CA MET A 288 13.23 2.78 28.21
C MET A 288 13.48 1.28 28.47
N PRO A 289 14.74 0.89 28.80
CA PRO A 289 15.15 -0.51 28.90
C PRO A 289 14.34 -1.25 29.97
N ILE A 290 14.15 -2.55 29.75
CA ILE A 290 13.36 -3.40 30.65
C ILE A 290 14.28 -4.03 31.68
N ALA A 291 14.05 -3.75 32.95
CA ALA A 291 14.82 -4.33 34.04
C ALA A 291 14.64 -5.86 34.12
N VAL A 292 15.76 -6.59 34.11
CA VAL A 292 15.81 -8.05 34.23
C VAL A 292 16.01 -8.41 35.71
N PRO A 293 15.20 -9.31 36.28
CA PRO A 293 15.42 -9.82 37.63
C PRO A 293 16.79 -10.49 37.78
N ALA A 294 17.43 -10.35 38.94
CA ALA A 294 18.66 -11.09 39.23
C ALA A 294 18.40 -12.60 39.14
N SER A 295 19.38 -13.36 38.65
CA SER A 295 19.28 -14.80 38.40
C SER A 295 18.24 -15.20 37.34
N ASP A 296 17.80 -14.27 36.47
CA ASP A 296 16.99 -14.64 35.30
C ASP A 296 17.80 -15.62 34.42
N PRO A 297 17.28 -16.84 34.16
CA PRO A 297 18.06 -17.89 33.51
C PRO A 297 18.47 -17.55 32.07
N SER A 298 17.68 -16.71 31.39
CA SER A 298 17.89 -16.38 29.98
C SER A 298 18.72 -15.11 29.81
N PHE A 299 18.49 -14.10 30.66
CA PHE A 299 19.05 -12.76 30.48
C PHE A 299 20.07 -12.32 31.54
N ASP A 300 20.07 -12.93 32.74
CA ASP A 300 21.04 -12.66 33.81
C ASP A 300 21.47 -13.93 34.58
N PRO A 301 21.99 -14.98 33.89
CA PRO A 301 22.34 -16.24 34.53
C PRO A 301 23.51 -16.11 35.52
N ALA A 302 24.35 -15.08 35.37
CA ALA A 302 25.42 -14.74 36.30
C ALA A 302 24.92 -13.97 37.54
N SER A 303 23.62 -13.67 37.60
CA SER A 303 22.95 -12.98 38.69
C SER A 303 23.62 -11.64 39.06
N THR A 304 23.96 -10.83 38.05
CA THR A 304 24.59 -9.52 38.28
C THR A 304 23.62 -8.48 38.81
N GLY A 305 22.31 -8.68 38.61
CA GLY A 305 21.25 -7.75 39.02
C GLY A 305 21.23 -6.44 38.25
N SER A 306 22.00 -6.34 37.16
CA SER A 306 22.21 -5.10 36.39
C SER A 306 21.85 -5.23 34.90
N LYS A 307 21.38 -6.41 34.48
CA LYS A 307 21.01 -6.67 33.09
C LYS A 307 19.68 -6.01 32.74
N THR A 308 19.53 -5.67 31.47
CA THR A 308 18.29 -5.13 30.92
C THR A 308 18.05 -5.69 29.52
N ILE A 309 16.78 -5.80 29.12
CA ILE A 309 16.40 -6.04 27.73
C ILE A 309 16.29 -4.67 27.03
N PRO A 310 16.96 -4.47 25.88
CA PRO A 310 16.90 -3.19 25.16
C PRO A 310 15.47 -2.87 24.72
N PHE A 311 15.04 -1.63 24.97
CA PHE A 311 13.76 -1.12 24.48
C PHE A 311 13.86 0.38 24.21
N SER A 312 13.28 0.79 23.08
CA SER A 312 13.15 2.18 22.65
C SER A 312 11.66 2.55 22.61
N ARG A 313 11.34 3.72 23.16
CA ARG A 313 9.99 4.29 23.13
C ARG A 313 9.57 4.63 21.71
N SER A 314 8.28 4.60 21.44
CA SER A 314 7.75 4.91 20.11
C SER A 314 7.90 6.40 19.78
N THR A 315 7.95 6.71 18.48
CA THR A 315 7.82 8.09 18.03
C THR A 315 6.45 8.64 18.39
N PHE A 316 6.34 9.95 18.48
CA PHE A 316 5.12 10.63 18.88
C PHE A 316 4.91 11.89 18.02
N ALA A 317 3.67 12.36 17.97
CA ALA A 317 3.28 13.53 17.21
C ALA A 317 4.05 14.76 17.68
N SER A 318 4.63 15.48 16.72
CA SER A 318 5.37 16.72 16.97
C SER A 318 4.49 17.73 17.72
N GLY A 319 5.07 18.40 18.72
CA GLY A 319 4.35 19.36 19.55
C GLY A 319 3.51 18.78 20.69
N THR A 320 3.40 17.46 20.82
CA THR A 320 2.73 16.80 21.96
C THR A 320 3.73 16.43 23.08
N GLY A 321 3.25 16.07 24.26
CA GLY A 321 4.10 15.70 25.40
C GLY A 321 4.72 16.90 26.12
N THR A 322 4.07 18.06 26.07
CA THR A 322 4.60 19.33 26.60
C THR A 322 3.98 19.74 27.93
N SER A 323 2.76 19.26 28.23
CA SER A 323 2.03 19.58 29.46
C SER A 323 0.89 18.58 29.69
N ALA A 324 0.23 18.63 30.86
CA ALA A 324 -0.88 17.72 31.16
C ALA A 324 -2.12 17.97 30.28
N SER A 325 -2.28 19.17 29.72
CA SER A 325 -3.32 19.49 28.73
C SER A 325 -2.92 19.14 27.29
N ASN A 326 -1.65 18.81 27.05
CA ASN A 326 -1.12 18.36 25.77
C ASN A 326 -0.10 17.23 25.97
N PRO A 327 -0.56 16.06 26.45
CA PRO A 327 0.30 14.92 26.75
C PRO A 327 0.79 14.24 25.46
N ARG A 328 1.77 13.35 25.58
CA ARG A 328 2.39 12.66 24.44
C ARG A 328 1.36 11.80 23.70
N GLN A 329 1.32 11.92 22.37
CA GLN A 329 0.45 11.11 21.51
C GLN A 329 1.26 10.37 20.46
N GLN A 330 1.13 9.05 20.40
CA GLN A 330 1.73 8.24 19.34
C GLN A 330 0.98 8.42 18.03
N THR A 331 1.67 8.17 16.92
CA THR A 331 1.14 8.28 15.56
C THR A 331 1.15 6.93 14.87
N GLY A 332 0.12 6.63 14.09
CA GLY A 332 0.12 5.51 13.16
C GLY A 332 0.90 5.87 11.89
N LEU A 333 1.77 5.01 11.39
CA LEU A 333 2.53 5.22 10.15
C LEU A 333 1.81 4.71 8.90
N VAL A 334 0.75 3.92 9.08
CA VAL A 334 -0.10 3.38 8.00
C VAL A 334 -1.52 3.93 8.15
N THR A 335 -2.36 3.71 7.13
CA THR A 335 -3.77 4.09 7.14
C THR A 335 -4.51 3.31 8.24
N ALA A 336 -5.62 3.85 8.75
CA ALA A 336 -6.44 3.13 9.74
C ALA A 336 -7.48 2.21 9.09
N PHE A 337 -7.77 2.42 7.81
CA PHE A 337 -8.81 1.70 7.07
C PHE A 337 -8.35 0.30 6.69
N VAL A 338 -9.30 -0.61 6.52
CA VAL A 338 -9.03 -1.91 5.86
C VAL A 338 -9.03 -1.64 4.35
N ASP A 339 -7.96 -1.02 3.85
CA ASP A 339 -7.83 -0.50 2.48
C ASP A 339 -6.70 -1.16 1.68
N GLY A 340 -6.20 -2.29 2.17
CA GLY A 340 -5.19 -3.06 1.46
C GLY A 340 -3.82 -2.38 1.43
N SER A 341 -3.54 -1.43 2.32
CA SER A 341 -2.26 -0.72 2.37
C SER A 341 -1.07 -1.65 2.65
N GLN A 342 -1.28 -2.79 3.32
CA GLN A 342 -0.26 -3.83 3.43
C GLN A 342 0.11 -4.49 2.09
N ILE A 343 -0.77 -4.41 1.08
CA ILE A 343 -0.56 -4.88 -0.30
C ILE A 343 -0.05 -3.73 -1.19
N TYR A 344 -0.63 -2.53 -1.06
CA TYR A 344 -0.45 -1.42 -2.01
C TYR A 344 0.44 -0.28 -1.52
N GLY A 345 0.80 -0.27 -0.23
CA GLY A 345 1.54 0.80 0.44
C GLY A 345 0.64 1.90 0.98
N SER A 346 1.12 2.56 2.04
CA SER A 346 0.46 3.71 2.66
C SER A 346 0.93 5.07 2.10
N ASP A 347 1.69 5.05 1.00
CA ASP A 347 2.16 6.24 0.32
C ASP A 347 2.36 5.99 -1.19
N THR A 348 2.30 7.05 -1.98
CA THR A 348 2.40 6.99 -3.44
C THR A 348 3.75 6.47 -3.93
N ALA A 349 4.85 6.74 -3.21
CA ALA A 349 6.18 6.32 -3.64
C ALA A 349 6.32 4.79 -3.55
N ARG A 350 5.86 4.20 -2.44
CA ARG A 350 5.80 2.75 -2.27
C ARG A 350 4.81 2.11 -3.24
N ALA A 351 3.62 2.67 -3.40
CA ALA A 351 2.64 2.17 -4.36
C ALA A 351 3.20 2.12 -5.79
N ASN A 352 3.88 3.18 -6.22
CA ASN A 352 4.55 3.22 -7.53
C ASN A 352 5.72 2.23 -7.64
N ALA A 353 6.47 2.01 -6.55
CA ALA A 353 7.55 1.03 -6.53
C ALA A 353 7.03 -0.39 -6.76
N LEU A 354 5.83 -0.71 -6.28
CA LEU A 354 5.18 -2.01 -6.40
C LEU A 354 4.53 -2.25 -7.78
N ARG A 355 4.17 -1.20 -8.51
CA ARG A 355 3.47 -1.29 -9.80
C ARG A 355 4.39 -1.59 -10.96
N SER A 356 3.91 -2.41 -11.90
CA SER A 356 4.57 -2.64 -13.20
C SER A 356 4.26 -1.54 -14.22
N PHE A 357 3.15 -0.81 -14.03
CA PHE A 357 2.57 0.13 -14.99
C PHE A 357 2.24 -0.50 -16.36
N VAL A 358 2.01 -1.81 -16.37
CA VAL A 358 1.57 -2.56 -17.54
C VAL A 358 0.37 -3.44 -17.19
N GLY A 359 -0.76 -3.21 -17.87
CA GLY A 359 -1.98 -4.00 -17.71
C GLY A 359 -2.61 -3.93 -16.31
N GLY A 360 -2.33 -2.85 -15.58
CA GLY A 360 -2.80 -2.60 -14.23
C GLY A 360 -2.19 -3.52 -13.17
N LYS A 361 -1.01 -4.11 -13.42
CA LYS A 361 -0.43 -5.16 -12.56
C LYS A 361 0.60 -4.65 -11.56
N LEU A 362 0.74 -5.38 -10.46
CA LEU A 362 1.89 -5.33 -9.56
C LEU A 362 3.09 -6.10 -10.15
N LYS A 363 4.30 -5.66 -9.80
CA LYS A 363 5.56 -6.35 -10.14
C LYS A 363 5.63 -7.69 -9.43
N THR A 364 6.36 -8.62 -10.04
CA THR A 364 6.67 -9.94 -9.49
C THR A 364 8.16 -10.22 -9.68
N SER A 365 8.71 -11.14 -8.90
CA SER A 365 10.00 -11.78 -9.17
C SER A 365 9.79 -13.16 -9.83
N ASP A 366 10.87 -13.90 -10.04
CA ASP A 366 10.83 -15.26 -10.57
C ASP A 366 9.93 -16.16 -9.70
N GLY A 367 9.26 -17.13 -10.34
CA GLY A 367 8.30 -17.99 -9.64
C GLY A 367 6.98 -17.29 -9.26
N ASN A 368 6.68 -16.11 -9.83
CA ASN A 368 5.47 -15.33 -9.50
C ASN A 368 5.41 -14.96 -8.00
N MET A 369 6.58 -14.72 -7.40
CA MET A 369 6.75 -14.27 -6.03
C MET A 369 6.72 -12.73 -5.96
N LEU A 370 6.64 -12.18 -4.76
CA LEU A 370 6.78 -10.73 -4.53
C LEU A 370 8.08 -10.19 -5.15
N PRO A 371 8.12 -8.92 -5.60
CA PRO A 371 9.35 -8.32 -6.10
C PRO A 371 10.37 -8.16 -4.96
N PHE A 372 11.67 -8.19 -5.23
CA PHE A 372 12.70 -7.91 -4.22
C PHE A 372 12.86 -6.40 -3.97
N ASN A 373 13.30 -6.01 -2.77
CA ASN A 373 13.57 -4.62 -2.38
C ASN A 373 14.88 -4.07 -2.98
N THR A 374 15.00 -4.08 -4.31
CA THR A 374 16.19 -3.59 -5.01
C THR A 374 16.30 -2.05 -5.04
N GLY A 375 15.20 -1.35 -4.75
CA GLY A 375 15.15 0.11 -4.68
C GLY A 375 15.56 0.71 -3.33
N GLY A 376 15.87 -0.11 -2.33
CA GLY A 376 16.29 0.35 -1.00
C GLY A 376 15.20 1.12 -0.24
N LEU A 377 13.93 0.76 -0.43
CA LEU A 377 12.84 1.31 0.38
C LEU A 377 12.95 0.76 1.81
N ALA A 378 12.39 1.48 2.79
CA ALA A 378 12.38 1.03 4.18
C ALA A 378 11.77 -0.38 4.30
N ASN A 379 12.50 -1.33 4.86
CA ASN A 379 12.04 -2.69 5.07
C ASN A 379 12.61 -3.17 6.40
N ALA A 380 11.77 -3.77 7.24
CA ALA A 380 12.24 -4.36 8.48
C ALA A 380 13.09 -5.60 8.16
N ASN A 381 14.18 -5.77 8.91
CA ASN A 381 15.10 -6.90 8.78
C ASN A 381 15.74 -7.19 10.15
N ASP A 382 14.92 -7.31 11.19
CA ASP A 382 15.40 -7.24 12.58
C ASP A 382 16.33 -8.40 12.95
N SER A 383 16.18 -9.57 12.30
CA SER A 383 17.07 -10.73 12.50
C SER A 383 18.36 -10.66 11.67
N HIS A 384 18.38 -9.84 10.61
CA HIS A 384 19.45 -9.81 9.60
C HIS A 384 19.84 -11.19 9.04
N PHE A 385 18.90 -12.14 9.00
CA PHE A 385 19.16 -13.51 8.54
C PHE A 385 19.59 -13.54 7.07
N VAL A 386 19.01 -12.67 6.25
CA VAL A 386 19.42 -12.41 4.86
C VAL A 386 19.76 -10.94 4.67
N ALA A 387 20.49 -10.62 3.60
CA ALA A 387 20.75 -9.23 3.21
C ALA A 387 19.46 -8.52 2.77
N ASP A 388 19.35 -7.21 3.00
CA ASP A 388 18.16 -6.41 2.67
C ASP A 388 17.72 -6.55 1.19
N SER A 389 18.68 -6.74 0.28
CA SER A 389 18.42 -6.94 -1.16
C SER A 389 17.76 -8.28 -1.49
N LYS A 390 17.72 -9.22 -0.53
CA LYS A 390 17.07 -10.53 -0.61
C LYS A 390 15.69 -10.55 0.06
N LEU A 391 15.27 -9.45 0.68
CA LEU A 391 13.91 -9.31 1.19
C LEU A 391 12.94 -8.94 0.08
N PHE A 392 11.72 -9.44 0.20
CA PHE A 392 10.62 -9.02 -0.66
C PHE A 392 10.17 -7.59 -0.33
N LEU A 393 9.60 -6.93 -1.34
CA LEU A 393 8.95 -5.63 -1.23
C LEU A 393 7.44 -5.83 -1.38
N ALA A 394 6.69 -5.38 -0.38
CA ALA A 394 5.23 -5.33 -0.37
C ALA A 394 4.75 -3.94 0.10
N GLY A 395 3.45 -3.78 0.34
CA GLY A 395 2.87 -2.53 0.84
C GLY A 395 3.31 -2.19 2.26
N ASP A 396 3.37 -3.16 3.17
CA ASP A 396 3.87 -2.94 4.54
C ASP A 396 5.37 -3.24 4.66
N VAL A 397 6.07 -2.52 5.55
CA VAL A 397 7.53 -2.64 5.76
C VAL A 397 7.93 -3.94 6.47
N ARG A 398 6.98 -4.64 7.09
CA ARG A 398 7.18 -5.87 7.88
C ARG A 398 6.71 -7.12 7.13
N ALA A 399 6.49 -7.05 5.81
CA ALA A 399 5.97 -8.17 5.03
C ALA A 399 6.87 -9.43 5.03
N ASN A 400 8.12 -9.29 5.44
CA ASN A 400 9.09 -10.39 5.52
C ASN A 400 9.22 -10.96 6.93
N GLU A 401 8.43 -10.50 7.90
CA GLU A 401 8.62 -10.85 9.30
C GLU A 401 8.65 -12.37 9.50
N ASN A 402 7.75 -13.14 8.88
CA ASN A 402 7.82 -14.59 8.81
C ASN A 402 7.33 -15.14 7.45
N PRO A 403 7.64 -16.42 7.12
CA PRO A 403 7.23 -17.07 5.87
C PRO A 403 5.71 -17.19 5.64
N ASP A 404 4.90 -17.38 6.69
CA ASP A 404 3.43 -17.46 6.52
C ASP A 404 2.86 -16.11 6.06
N LEU A 405 3.34 -15.01 6.67
CA LEU A 405 2.97 -13.65 6.29
C LEU A 405 3.42 -13.32 4.86
N ALA A 406 4.67 -13.65 4.51
CA ALA A 406 5.19 -13.44 3.16
C ALA A 406 4.42 -14.27 2.11
N SER A 407 3.96 -15.47 2.49
CA SER A 407 3.10 -16.32 1.66
C SER A 407 1.76 -15.65 1.40
N LEU A 408 1.09 -15.14 2.45
CA LEU A 408 -0.19 -14.44 2.31
C LEU A 408 -0.07 -13.14 1.50
N GLN A 409 1.01 -12.37 1.70
CA GLN A 409 1.33 -11.21 0.87
C GLN A 409 1.48 -11.58 -0.61
N THR A 410 2.14 -12.71 -0.90
CA THR A 410 2.27 -13.23 -2.26
C THR A 410 0.91 -13.61 -2.85
N VAL A 411 0.03 -14.27 -2.08
CA VAL A 411 -1.35 -14.59 -2.51
C VAL A 411 -2.11 -13.35 -2.97
N PHE A 412 -2.10 -12.26 -2.20
CA PHE A 412 -2.85 -11.06 -2.55
C PHE A 412 -2.24 -10.24 -3.68
N MET A 413 -0.92 -10.27 -3.85
CA MET A 413 -0.27 -9.76 -5.06
C MET A 413 -0.74 -10.54 -6.29
N ARG A 414 -0.77 -11.88 -6.21
CA ARG A 414 -1.26 -12.75 -7.29
C ARG A 414 -2.74 -12.50 -7.58
N GLU A 415 -3.58 -12.36 -6.55
CA GLU A 415 -5.02 -12.10 -6.73
C GLU A 415 -5.24 -10.75 -7.43
N HIS A 416 -4.50 -9.71 -7.06
CA HIS A 416 -4.54 -8.44 -7.78
C HIS A 416 -4.21 -8.62 -9.27
N ASN A 417 -3.12 -9.32 -9.60
CA ASN A 417 -2.71 -9.53 -10.99
C ASN A 417 -3.72 -10.40 -11.77
N ARG A 418 -4.38 -11.35 -11.11
CA ARG A 418 -5.47 -12.17 -11.66
C ARG A 418 -6.71 -11.31 -11.94
N VAL A 419 -7.11 -10.47 -11.00
CA VAL A 419 -8.25 -9.54 -11.14
C VAL A 419 -7.97 -8.48 -12.20
N ALA A 420 -6.77 -7.89 -12.24
CA ALA A 420 -6.36 -6.94 -13.27
C ALA A 420 -6.47 -7.54 -14.68
N THR A 421 -6.04 -8.80 -14.85
CA THR A 421 -6.20 -9.53 -16.12
C THR A 421 -7.67 -9.69 -16.50
N ARG A 422 -8.54 -10.07 -15.54
CA ARG A 422 -9.99 -10.18 -15.76
C ARG A 422 -10.62 -8.83 -16.14
N VAL A 423 -10.24 -7.75 -15.45
CA VAL A 423 -10.74 -6.39 -15.67
C VAL A 423 -10.33 -5.89 -17.05
N GLN A 424 -9.06 -6.04 -17.43
CA GLN A 424 -8.57 -5.66 -18.76
C GLN A 424 -9.27 -6.44 -19.88
N ALA A 425 -9.51 -7.74 -19.68
CA ALA A 425 -10.23 -8.57 -20.66
C ALA A 425 -11.68 -8.12 -20.84
N ALA A 426 -12.35 -7.74 -19.75
CA ALA A 426 -13.70 -7.20 -19.79
C ALA A 426 -13.74 -5.76 -20.34
N ASN A 427 -12.65 -5.01 -20.22
CA ASN A 427 -12.54 -3.61 -20.65
C ASN A 427 -11.28 -3.40 -21.51
N PRO A 428 -11.25 -3.87 -22.78
CA PRO A 428 -10.03 -3.87 -23.59
C PRO A 428 -9.43 -2.49 -23.90
N THR A 429 -10.22 -1.42 -23.76
CA THR A 429 -9.81 -0.04 -24.04
C THR A 429 -9.38 0.72 -22.79
N TRP A 430 -9.47 0.13 -21.59
CA TRP A 430 -9.05 0.80 -20.36
C TRP A 430 -7.54 0.97 -20.30
N THR A 431 -7.11 2.08 -19.70
CA THR A 431 -5.70 2.37 -19.43
C THR A 431 -5.17 1.51 -18.28
N ASP A 432 -3.84 1.44 -18.15
CA ASP A 432 -3.18 0.78 -17.00
C ASP A 432 -3.75 1.25 -15.66
N GLU A 433 -3.90 2.57 -15.49
CA GLU A 433 -4.40 3.17 -14.26
C GLU A 433 -5.84 2.75 -13.95
N GLN A 434 -6.72 2.74 -14.96
CA GLN A 434 -8.11 2.31 -14.78
C GLN A 434 -8.19 0.83 -14.36
N VAL A 435 -7.39 -0.02 -14.98
CA VAL A 435 -7.33 -1.45 -14.63
C VAL A 435 -6.75 -1.65 -13.23
N TYR A 436 -5.66 -0.97 -12.90
CA TYR A 436 -5.02 -1.03 -11.59
C TYR A 436 -5.99 -0.64 -10.47
N GLN A 437 -6.67 0.49 -10.62
CA GLN A 437 -7.58 0.99 -9.58
C GLN A 437 -8.82 0.11 -9.42
N ALA A 438 -9.40 -0.40 -10.50
CA ALA A 438 -10.50 -1.35 -10.41
C ALA A 438 -10.08 -2.67 -9.76
N ALA A 439 -8.90 -3.19 -10.10
CA ALA A 439 -8.36 -4.40 -9.49
C ALA A 439 -8.05 -4.18 -8.00
N ARG A 440 -7.44 -3.05 -7.64
CA ARG A 440 -7.20 -2.63 -6.26
C ARG A 440 -8.50 -2.56 -5.46
N GLN A 441 -9.51 -1.85 -5.96
CA GLN A 441 -10.79 -1.71 -5.26
C GLN A 441 -11.50 -3.06 -5.04
N TYR A 442 -11.42 -3.97 -6.01
CA TYR A 442 -12.02 -5.30 -5.88
C TYR A 442 -11.28 -6.17 -4.84
N VAL A 443 -9.94 -6.16 -4.85
CA VAL A 443 -9.15 -6.93 -3.87
C VAL A 443 -9.28 -6.36 -2.46
N ILE A 444 -9.34 -5.03 -2.30
CA ILE A 444 -9.66 -4.39 -1.02
C ILE A 444 -11.01 -4.92 -0.50
N ALA A 445 -12.01 -5.01 -1.36
CA ALA A 445 -13.31 -5.55 -0.98
C ALA A 445 -13.26 -7.03 -0.58
N GLU A 446 -12.38 -7.84 -1.18
CA GLU A 446 -12.14 -9.23 -0.72
C GLU A 446 -11.54 -9.25 0.68
N VAL A 447 -10.52 -8.41 0.96
CA VAL A 447 -9.93 -8.29 2.31
C VAL A 447 -10.96 -7.83 3.35
N GLN A 448 -11.78 -6.83 3.01
CA GLN A 448 -12.87 -6.36 3.88
C GLN A 448 -13.92 -7.44 4.14
N ALA A 449 -14.35 -8.15 3.09
CA ALA A 449 -15.35 -9.21 3.21
C ALA A 449 -14.84 -10.39 4.05
N ILE A 450 -13.62 -10.88 3.80
CA ILE A 450 -13.01 -11.96 4.58
C ILE A 450 -12.86 -11.54 6.04
N THR A 451 -12.38 -10.31 6.29
CA THR A 451 -12.19 -9.80 7.66
C THR A 451 -13.49 -9.79 8.45
N TYR A 452 -14.57 -9.23 7.89
CA TYR A 452 -15.82 -8.99 8.64
C TYR A 452 -16.80 -10.16 8.61
N ASN A 453 -16.75 -11.00 7.57
CA ASN A 453 -17.68 -12.13 7.43
C ASN A 453 -17.08 -13.46 7.92
N GLU A 454 -15.75 -13.55 8.01
CA GLU A 454 -15.07 -14.82 8.30
C GLU A 454 -14.13 -14.71 9.52
N PHE A 455 -13.13 -13.83 9.48
CA PHE A 455 -12.12 -13.71 10.54
C PHE A 455 -12.69 -13.22 11.88
N ILE A 456 -13.33 -12.04 11.89
CA ILE A 456 -13.88 -11.45 13.13
C ILE A 456 -14.93 -12.37 13.76
N PRO A 457 -15.90 -12.96 13.02
CA PRO A 457 -16.81 -13.95 13.57
C PRO A 457 -16.11 -15.19 14.14
N SER A 458 -15.00 -15.62 13.54
CA SER A 458 -14.20 -16.75 14.01
C SER A 458 -13.50 -16.41 15.33
N LEU A 459 -12.93 -15.21 15.48
CA LEU A 459 -12.23 -14.76 16.68
C LEU A 459 -13.19 -14.35 17.83
N LEU A 460 -14.17 -13.49 17.55
CA LEU A 460 -14.98 -12.81 18.56
C LEU A 460 -16.36 -13.44 18.76
N GLY A 461 -16.70 -14.45 17.97
CA GLY A 461 -18.02 -15.07 17.92
C GLY A 461 -18.95 -14.40 16.90
N ARG A 462 -19.88 -15.19 16.36
CA ARG A 462 -20.72 -14.83 15.20
C ARG A 462 -21.61 -13.59 15.38
N SER A 463 -21.89 -13.20 16.62
CA SER A 463 -22.77 -12.08 16.94
C SER A 463 -22.02 -10.83 17.41
N ALA A 464 -20.68 -10.82 17.36
CA ALA A 464 -19.87 -9.72 17.88
C ALA A 464 -20.05 -8.41 17.08
N LEU A 465 -20.23 -8.51 15.77
CA LEU A 465 -20.52 -7.36 14.90
C LEU A 465 -21.94 -7.47 14.33
N GLY A 466 -22.66 -6.34 14.34
CA GLY A 466 -23.94 -6.21 13.63
C GLY A 466 -23.75 -6.13 12.11
N GLY A 467 -24.86 -6.11 11.37
CA GLY A 467 -24.85 -5.82 9.93
C GLY A 467 -24.41 -4.38 9.64
N TYR A 468 -23.92 -4.14 8.42
CA TYR A 468 -23.56 -2.79 7.99
C TYR A 468 -24.80 -1.89 7.92
N SER A 469 -24.69 -0.72 8.54
CA SER A 469 -25.80 0.24 8.68
C SER A 469 -25.64 1.48 7.78
N GLY A 470 -24.62 1.49 6.91
CA GLY A 470 -24.27 2.64 6.08
C GLY A 470 -23.07 3.43 6.61
N TYR A 471 -22.55 4.31 5.75
CA TYR A 471 -21.46 5.23 6.08
C TYR A 471 -21.95 6.34 7.00
N ASP A 472 -21.21 6.62 8.07
CA ASP A 472 -21.45 7.69 9.03
C ASP A 472 -20.23 8.62 9.08
N SER A 473 -20.38 9.81 8.48
CA SER A 473 -19.31 10.81 8.43
C SER A 473 -18.98 11.44 9.78
N SER A 474 -19.76 11.19 10.84
CA SER A 474 -19.49 11.70 12.19
C SER A 474 -18.58 10.80 13.02
N VAL A 475 -18.32 9.57 12.55
CA VAL A 475 -17.49 8.59 13.26
C VAL A 475 -16.02 8.78 12.92
N ASP A 476 -15.17 8.80 13.94
CA ASP A 476 -13.70 8.85 13.79
C ASP A 476 -13.12 7.42 13.65
N PRO A 477 -12.54 7.07 12.48
CA PRO A 477 -11.92 5.76 12.25
C PRO A 477 -10.56 5.60 12.95
N SER A 478 -9.96 6.68 13.46
CA SER A 478 -8.59 6.69 13.94
C SER A 478 -8.33 5.56 14.94
N MET A 479 -7.14 4.96 14.84
CA MET A 479 -6.82 3.75 15.59
C MET A 479 -6.71 4.05 17.09
N ALA A 480 -7.39 3.26 17.92
CA ALA A 480 -7.32 3.41 19.37
C ALA A 480 -6.00 2.85 19.90
N ASN A 481 -5.37 3.57 20.83
CA ASN A 481 -4.10 3.16 21.41
C ASN A 481 -4.25 1.85 22.21
N GLU A 482 -5.39 1.65 22.88
CA GLU A 482 -5.74 0.41 23.57
C GLU A 482 -5.88 -0.78 22.60
N PHE A 483 -6.34 -0.53 21.37
CA PHE A 483 -6.41 -1.55 20.32
C PHE A 483 -5.00 -1.91 19.82
N ALA A 484 -4.26 -0.91 19.34
CA ALA A 484 -2.95 -1.07 18.71
C ALA A 484 -1.85 -1.59 19.64
N SER A 485 -1.92 -1.23 20.93
CA SER A 485 -0.83 -1.48 21.89
C SER A 485 -1.16 -2.56 22.91
N ALA A 486 -2.40 -3.10 22.90
CA ALA A 486 -2.79 -4.20 23.77
C ALA A 486 -3.75 -5.18 23.08
N ALA A 487 -5.00 -4.79 22.80
CA ALA A 487 -6.04 -5.78 22.48
C ALA A 487 -5.76 -6.58 21.19
N PHE A 488 -5.27 -5.94 20.13
CA PHE A 488 -4.97 -6.64 18.87
C PHE A 488 -3.61 -7.35 18.86
N ARG A 489 -2.88 -7.30 19.99
CA ARG A 489 -1.66 -8.09 20.24
C ARG A 489 -1.95 -9.44 20.89
N TYR A 490 -3.22 -9.86 20.93
CA TYR A 490 -3.61 -11.18 21.40
C TYR A 490 -2.95 -12.30 20.58
N GLY A 491 -2.70 -12.04 19.29
CA GLY A 491 -2.12 -13.03 18.37
C GLY A 491 -0.72 -13.51 18.74
N HIS A 492 0.01 -12.79 19.60
CA HIS A 492 1.32 -13.25 20.08
C HIS A 492 1.24 -14.47 21.02
N SER A 493 0.06 -14.75 21.58
CA SER A 493 -0.20 -15.95 22.40
C SER A 493 -0.57 -17.17 21.54
N LEU A 494 -1.02 -16.95 20.28
CA LEU A 494 -1.43 -18.00 19.35
C LEU A 494 -0.27 -18.72 18.65
N LEU A 495 0.97 -18.24 18.78
CA LEU A 495 2.12 -18.69 18.00
C LEU A 495 2.63 -20.05 18.48
N ASP A 496 2.94 -20.95 17.55
CA ASP A 496 3.70 -22.17 17.82
C ASP A 496 5.22 -21.90 17.78
N GLY A 497 6.03 -22.78 18.38
CA GLY A 497 7.50 -22.71 18.36
C GLY A 497 8.11 -23.05 16.99
N GLU A 498 7.35 -23.67 16.08
CA GLU A 498 7.79 -23.99 14.73
C GLU A 498 6.71 -23.69 13.68
N LEU A 499 7.13 -23.32 12.46
CA LEU A 499 6.25 -23.26 11.31
C LEU A 499 6.33 -24.58 10.54
N ALA A 500 5.21 -25.30 10.52
CA ALA A 500 5.08 -26.53 9.77
C ALA A 500 5.04 -26.27 8.25
N ARG A 501 5.35 -27.32 7.47
CA ARG A 501 5.27 -27.30 6.00
C ARG A 501 4.63 -28.59 5.53
N LEU A 502 3.52 -28.48 4.82
CA LEU A 502 2.69 -29.62 4.45
C LEU A 502 2.44 -29.67 2.94
N ASN A 503 2.52 -30.87 2.36
CA ASN A 503 2.09 -31.13 1.00
C ASN A 503 0.57 -30.95 0.88
N ASN A 504 0.07 -30.85 -0.35
CA ASN A 504 -1.36 -30.73 -0.62
C ASN A 504 -2.20 -31.92 -0.13
N ASP A 505 -1.62 -33.08 0.18
CA ASP A 505 -2.32 -34.21 0.81
C ASP A 505 -2.33 -34.16 2.36
N GLY A 506 -1.71 -33.13 2.95
CA GLY A 506 -1.59 -32.94 4.40
C GLY A 506 -0.39 -33.66 5.02
N THR A 507 0.46 -34.34 4.24
CA THR A 507 1.67 -34.97 4.76
C THR A 507 2.81 -33.96 4.93
N PRO A 508 3.70 -34.13 5.92
CA PRO A 508 4.90 -33.31 6.04
C PRO A 508 5.76 -33.39 4.77
N THR A 509 6.32 -32.27 4.40
CA THR A 509 7.27 -32.14 3.29
C THR A 509 8.63 -32.69 3.67
N ALA A 510 9.50 -32.91 2.68
CA ALA A 510 10.85 -33.42 2.91
C ALA A 510 11.76 -32.43 3.66
N ALA A 511 11.47 -31.13 3.64
CA ALA A 511 12.27 -30.13 4.34
C ALA A 511 11.93 -30.04 5.84
N GLY A 512 10.81 -30.64 6.29
CA GLY A 512 10.37 -30.64 7.69
C GLY A 512 9.87 -29.27 8.17
N PRO A 513 9.55 -29.07 9.46
CA PRO A 513 9.22 -27.73 9.99
C PRO A 513 10.45 -26.81 10.05
N ILE A 514 10.22 -25.51 10.24
CA ILE A 514 11.27 -24.51 10.54
C ILE A 514 10.99 -23.89 11.91
N THR A 515 11.99 -23.85 12.80
CA THR A 515 11.83 -23.18 14.10
C THR A 515 11.50 -21.71 13.90
N LEU A 516 10.59 -21.17 14.72
CA LEU A 516 10.12 -19.80 14.60
C LEU A 516 11.29 -18.80 14.70
N GLN A 517 12.27 -19.07 15.58
CA GLN A 517 13.50 -18.29 15.67
C GLN A 517 14.23 -18.14 14.33
N THR A 518 14.33 -19.21 13.54
CA THR A 518 15.00 -19.21 12.23
C THR A 518 14.12 -18.77 11.07
N ALA A 519 12.81 -18.70 11.29
CA ALA A 519 11.85 -18.26 10.29
C ALA A 519 11.87 -16.73 10.13
N PHE A 520 12.19 -15.99 11.19
CA PHE A 520 12.08 -14.53 11.14
C PHE A 520 13.00 -13.86 10.11
N PHE A 521 12.41 -13.06 9.21
CA PHE A 521 13.10 -12.37 8.09
C PHE A 521 13.94 -13.31 7.20
N ASN A 522 13.57 -14.59 7.14
CA ASN A 522 14.28 -15.58 6.36
C ASN A 522 13.56 -15.88 5.05
N THR A 523 13.79 -15.07 4.01
CA THR A 523 13.23 -15.32 2.66
C THR A 523 13.92 -16.45 1.92
N SER A 524 15.04 -16.99 2.44
CA SER A 524 15.80 -18.05 1.78
C SER A 524 15.03 -19.36 1.68
N VAL A 525 13.97 -19.56 2.49
CA VAL A 525 13.07 -20.71 2.39
C VAL A 525 12.31 -20.78 1.07
N PHE A 526 12.21 -19.65 0.35
CA PHE A 526 11.58 -19.54 -0.97
C PHE A 526 12.59 -19.49 -2.12
N ASP A 527 13.89 -19.67 -1.87
CA ASP A 527 14.91 -19.65 -2.93
C ASP A 527 15.08 -21.05 -3.56
N PRO A 528 14.66 -21.27 -4.82
CA PRO A 528 14.72 -22.58 -5.46
C PRO A 528 16.14 -23.11 -5.68
N SER A 529 17.17 -22.27 -5.51
CA SER A 529 18.56 -22.71 -5.59
C SER A 529 19.10 -23.33 -4.29
N LEU A 530 18.36 -23.23 -3.18
CA LEU A 530 18.80 -23.70 -1.88
C LEU A 530 18.19 -25.08 -1.51
N PRO A 531 18.93 -25.91 -0.75
CA PRO A 531 18.51 -27.28 -0.43
C PRO A 531 17.30 -27.37 0.52
N ASN A 532 17.02 -26.31 1.29
CA ASN A 532 15.90 -26.26 2.25
C ASN A 532 14.62 -25.62 1.67
N HIS A 533 14.58 -25.40 0.35
CA HIS A 533 13.44 -24.79 -0.32
C HIS A 533 12.34 -25.80 -0.63
N GLU A 534 11.11 -25.31 -0.58
CA GLU A 534 9.87 -26.07 -0.67
C GLU A 534 9.09 -25.86 -1.97
N GLY A 535 9.66 -25.14 -2.92
CA GLY A 535 8.89 -24.65 -4.06
C GLY A 535 8.25 -23.32 -3.72
N ASP A 536 6.99 -23.23 -4.10
CA ASP A 536 6.13 -22.06 -3.95
C ASP A 536 5.63 -21.91 -2.48
N ILE A 537 4.75 -20.94 -2.24
CA ILE A 537 4.13 -20.59 -0.95
C ILE A 537 3.15 -21.64 -0.39
N ASP A 538 2.77 -22.62 -1.21
CA ASP A 538 1.72 -23.60 -0.93
C ASP A 538 1.92 -24.37 0.38
N PRO A 539 3.14 -24.86 0.74
CA PRO A 539 3.30 -25.70 1.92
C PRO A 539 3.07 -24.96 3.24
N PHE A 540 3.42 -23.68 3.30
CA PHE A 540 3.16 -22.82 4.46
C PHE A 540 1.66 -22.52 4.59
N LEU A 541 0.99 -22.16 3.50
CA LEU A 541 -0.46 -21.90 3.52
C LEU A 541 -1.27 -23.16 3.87
N LYS A 542 -0.83 -24.33 3.40
CA LYS A 542 -1.45 -25.61 3.73
C LYS A 542 -1.23 -25.99 5.20
N ALA A 543 -0.02 -25.76 5.70
CA ALA A 543 0.29 -25.94 7.11
C ALA A 543 -0.56 -25.01 7.98
N ALA A 544 -0.61 -23.71 7.68
CA ALA A 544 -1.36 -22.75 8.47
C ALA A 544 -2.88 -23.00 8.50
N ALA A 545 -3.44 -23.61 7.44
CA ALA A 545 -4.81 -24.10 7.46
C ALA A 545 -4.98 -25.34 8.34
N THR A 546 -3.99 -26.21 8.43
CA THR A 546 -4.13 -27.52 9.06
C THR A 546 -3.72 -27.51 10.53
N GLY A 547 -2.69 -26.74 10.89
CA GLY A 547 -2.16 -26.61 12.24
C GLY A 547 -3.15 -25.94 13.18
N ALA A 548 -3.21 -26.44 14.42
CA ALA A 548 -3.98 -25.83 15.49
C ALA A 548 -3.13 -24.73 16.12
N ALA A 549 -3.68 -23.52 16.19
CA ALA A 549 -3.01 -22.43 16.89
C ALA A 549 -2.93 -22.73 18.39
N GLN A 550 -1.95 -22.12 19.07
CA GLN A 550 -1.94 -22.08 20.53
C GLN A 550 -3.16 -21.30 21.06
N GLU A 551 -3.43 -21.36 22.35
CA GLU A 551 -4.55 -20.67 22.97
C GLU A 551 -4.33 -19.15 23.04
N VAL A 552 -5.41 -18.37 23.12
CA VAL A 552 -5.33 -16.97 23.53
C VAL A 552 -5.40 -16.92 25.06
N ASP A 553 -4.25 -16.92 25.70
CA ASP A 553 -4.11 -16.83 27.14
C ASP A 553 -2.86 -16.02 27.51
N LEU A 554 -2.36 -16.17 28.74
CA LEU A 554 -1.16 -15.45 29.18
C LEU A 554 0.15 -16.05 28.64
N LEU A 555 0.10 -17.28 28.13
CA LEU A 555 1.26 -18.08 27.75
C LEU A 555 1.78 -17.63 26.38
N VAL A 556 3.10 -17.71 26.25
CA VAL A 556 3.83 -17.34 25.04
C VAL A 556 5.00 -18.31 24.88
N VAL A 557 5.11 -18.94 23.70
CA VAL A 557 6.17 -19.89 23.39
C VAL A 557 7.58 -19.30 23.55
N ASP A 558 8.54 -20.15 23.89
CA ASP A 558 9.87 -19.71 24.29
C ASP A 558 10.64 -19.00 23.18
N ASP A 559 10.41 -19.38 21.92
CA ASP A 559 11.02 -18.80 20.72
C ASP A 559 10.84 -17.28 20.63
N VAL A 560 9.70 -16.75 21.05
CA VAL A 560 9.42 -15.31 21.07
C VAL A 560 9.52 -14.68 22.46
N ARG A 561 9.51 -15.48 23.53
CA ARG A 561 9.62 -15.00 24.92
C ARG A 561 11.06 -14.87 25.42
N ASN A 562 11.98 -15.69 24.93
CA ASN A 562 13.37 -15.73 25.41
C ASN A 562 14.44 -15.51 24.33
N PHE A 563 14.09 -15.62 23.04
CA PHE A 563 15.07 -15.66 21.95
C PHE A 563 14.82 -14.69 20.79
N LEU A 564 13.81 -13.82 20.86
CA LEU A 564 13.42 -12.94 19.76
C LEU A 564 14.64 -12.09 19.30
N PHE A 565 15.19 -12.42 18.12
CA PHE A 565 16.35 -11.81 17.45
C PHE A 565 17.75 -11.93 18.11
N GLY A 566 18.09 -13.06 18.74
CA GLY A 566 19.47 -13.28 19.20
C GLY A 566 19.90 -14.75 19.33
N PRO A 567 21.21 -15.05 19.24
CA PRO A 567 21.72 -16.39 19.52
C PRO A 567 21.62 -16.73 21.02
N PRO A 568 21.43 -18.01 21.39
CA PRO A 568 21.36 -18.43 22.78
C PRO A 568 22.55 -17.93 23.63
N GLY A 569 22.26 -17.28 24.76
CA GLY A 569 23.27 -16.75 25.68
C GLY A 569 23.91 -15.41 25.31
N ALA A 570 23.57 -14.81 24.15
CA ALA A 570 24.03 -13.47 23.75
C ALA A 570 23.05 -12.34 24.12
N GLY A 571 21.90 -12.69 24.71
CA GLY A 571 20.76 -11.81 24.86
C GLY A 571 19.90 -11.77 23.59
N GLY A 572 18.59 -11.98 23.75
CA GLY A 572 17.57 -11.74 22.74
C GLY A 572 16.59 -10.66 23.20
N LEU A 573 15.36 -10.73 22.73
CA LEU A 573 14.23 -9.96 23.23
C LEU A 573 13.17 -10.91 23.83
N ASP A 574 12.23 -10.33 24.56
CA ASP A 574 11.08 -11.03 25.13
C ASP A 574 9.81 -10.32 24.67
N LEU A 575 9.05 -10.93 23.76
CA LEU A 575 7.89 -10.31 23.14
C LEU A 575 6.80 -9.93 24.15
N ALA A 576 6.56 -10.76 25.18
CA ALA A 576 5.62 -10.46 26.24
C ALA A 576 6.07 -9.23 27.04
N SER A 577 7.36 -9.17 27.39
CA SER A 577 7.96 -8.00 28.03
C SER A 577 7.86 -6.75 27.16
N LEU A 578 8.13 -6.85 25.85
CA LEU A 578 8.02 -5.75 24.90
C LEU A 578 6.57 -5.23 24.80
N ASN A 579 5.57 -6.10 24.80
CA ASN A 579 4.14 -5.72 24.76
C ASN A 579 3.74 -4.94 26.01
N ILE A 580 4.10 -5.44 27.19
CA ILE A 580 3.84 -4.77 28.47
C ILE A 580 4.55 -3.41 28.50
N GLN A 581 5.82 -3.38 28.12
CA GLN A 581 6.62 -2.15 28.11
C GLN A 581 6.07 -1.12 27.11
N ARG A 582 5.59 -1.56 25.93
CA ARG A 582 4.95 -0.71 24.93
C ARG A 582 3.64 -0.11 25.45
N GLY A 583 2.81 -0.87 26.15
CA GLY A 583 1.62 -0.35 26.81
C GLY A 583 1.95 0.76 27.83
N ARG A 584 3.01 0.57 28.62
CA ARG A 584 3.51 1.57 29.58
C ARG A 584 4.09 2.82 28.89
N ASP A 585 4.88 2.62 27.84
CA ASP A 585 5.43 3.69 26.97
C ASP A 585 4.32 4.55 26.35
N HIS A 586 3.23 3.90 25.91
CA HIS A 586 2.09 4.56 25.31
C HIS A 586 1.15 5.19 26.34
N GLY A 587 1.44 5.06 27.65
CA GLY A 587 0.60 5.66 28.69
C GLY A 587 -0.79 5.03 28.77
N LEU A 588 -0.92 3.73 28.48
CA LEU A 588 -2.18 3.01 28.63
C LEU A 588 -2.59 2.93 30.11
N ALA A 589 -3.88 3.10 30.37
CA ALA A 589 -4.44 2.94 31.70
C ALA A 589 -4.37 1.48 32.18
N ASP A 590 -4.57 1.27 33.49
CA ASP A 590 -4.72 -0.06 34.05
C ASP A 590 -5.94 -0.78 33.46
N TYR A 591 -5.88 -2.11 33.49
CA TYR A 591 -6.93 -3.02 33.06
C TYR A 591 -8.34 -2.59 33.50
N ASN A 592 -8.50 -2.22 34.77
CA ASN A 592 -9.80 -1.94 35.36
C ASN A 592 -10.36 -0.57 34.92
N THR A 593 -9.48 0.41 34.73
CA THR A 593 -9.83 1.72 34.14
C THR A 593 -10.24 1.59 32.69
N VAL A 594 -9.55 0.75 31.91
CA VAL A 594 -9.91 0.48 30.52
C VAL A 594 -11.26 -0.26 30.44
N ARG A 595 -11.50 -1.26 31.31
CA ARG A 595 -12.81 -1.92 31.41
C ARG A 595 -13.95 -0.91 31.57
N ALA A 596 -13.82 0.00 32.54
CA ALA A 596 -14.81 1.03 32.78
C ALA A 596 -15.02 1.96 31.56
N ALA A 597 -13.93 2.38 30.90
CA ALA A 597 -13.99 3.23 29.72
C ALA A 597 -14.72 2.58 28.53
N TYR A 598 -14.68 1.25 28.43
CA TYR A 598 -15.38 0.48 27.41
C TYR A 598 -16.77 -0.01 27.86
N GLY A 599 -17.26 0.45 29.01
CA GLY A 599 -18.60 0.18 29.53
C GLY A 599 -18.73 -1.16 30.28
N LEU A 600 -17.62 -1.80 30.63
CA LEU A 600 -17.60 -3.01 31.45
C LEU A 600 -17.49 -2.66 32.93
N ALA A 601 -18.04 -3.52 33.78
CA ALA A 601 -17.88 -3.37 35.23
C ALA A 601 -16.41 -3.58 35.63
N ARG A 602 -15.90 -2.73 36.53
CA ARG A 602 -14.61 -2.99 37.19
C ARG A 602 -14.69 -4.28 38.00
N VAL A 603 -13.66 -5.11 37.90
CA VAL A 603 -13.49 -6.26 38.81
C VAL A 603 -12.99 -5.78 40.17
N ARG A 604 -13.26 -6.54 41.22
CA ARG A 604 -12.86 -6.23 42.61
C ARG A 604 -11.88 -7.26 43.18
N THR A 605 -11.88 -8.44 42.60
CA THR A 605 -11.11 -9.59 43.07
C THR A 605 -10.57 -10.36 41.85
N PHE A 606 -9.48 -11.10 42.02
CA PHE A 606 -8.79 -11.77 40.91
C PHE A 606 -9.62 -12.92 40.28
N ASP A 607 -10.49 -13.57 41.06
CA ASP A 607 -11.43 -14.61 40.60
C ASP A 607 -12.53 -14.09 39.66
N GLN A 608 -12.72 -12.77 39.59
CA GLN A 608 -13.61 -12.14 38.59
C GLN A 608 -12.92 -11.91 37.23
N ILE A 609 -11.61 -12.14 37.15
CA ILE A 609 -10.84 -12.07 35.90
C ILE A 609 -10.82 -13.45 35.24
N THR A 610 -10.46 -14.48 36.01
CA THR A 610 -10.29 -15.84 35.50
C THR A 610 -10.74 -16.89 36.49
N SER A 611 -11.22 -18.02 35.97
CA SER A 611 -11.50 -19.24 36.72
C SER A 611 -10.24 -20.02 37.14
N ASP A 612 -9.07 -19.73 36.55
CA ASP A 612 -7.81 -20.38 36.89
C ASP A 612 -7.22 -19.83 38.21
N VAL A 613 -7.27 -20.65 39.25
CA VAL A 613 -6.78 -20.31 40.60
C VAL A 613 -5.26 -20.08 40.66
N ALA A 614 -4.47 -20.70 39.79
CA ALA A 614 -3.03 -20.50 39.73
C ALA A 614 -2.71 -19.14 39.09
N VAL A 615 -3.42 -18.77 38.02
CA VAL A 615 -3.31 -17.43 37.41
C VAL A 615 -3.74 -16.35 38.41
N GLN A 616 -4.84 -16.54 39.13
CA GLN A 616 -5.28 -15.62 40.19
C GLN A 616 -4.18 -15.39 41.23
N ALA A 617 -3.53 -16.46 41.71
CA ALA A 617 -2.46 -16.38 42.69
C ALA A 617 -1.22 -15.64 42.15
N LYS A 618 -0.81 -15.93 40.90
CA LYS A 618 0.30 -15.25 40.21
C LYS A 618 0.02 -13.75 40.05
N LEU A 619 -1.15 -13.37 39.54
CA LEU A 619 -1.54 -11.97 39.37
C LEU A 619 -1.59 -11.23 40.70
N LYS A 620 -2.14 -11.86 41.75
CA LYS A 620 -2.15 -11.29 43.10
C LYS A 620 -0.75 -11.06 43.65
N SER A 621 0.16 -12.02 43.45
CA SER A 621 1.54 -11.89 43.89
C SER A 621 2.29 -10.77 43.14
N LEU A 622 2.00 -10.59 41.85
CA LEU A 622 2.68 -9.59 41.01
C LEU A 622 2.17 -8.17 41.24
N TYR A 623 0.85 -7.99 41.27
CA TYR A 623 0.22 -6.66 41.21
C TYR A 623 -0.36 -6.21 42.55
N GLY A 624 -0.59 -7.13 43.49
CA GLY A 624 -1.23 -6.88 44.79
C GLY A 624 -2.73 -6.59 44.71
N THR A 625 -3.14 -5.72 43.79
CA THR A 625 -4.53 -5.32 43.53
C THR A 625 -4.88 -5.41 42.03
N VAL A 626 -6.16 -5.67 41.74
CA VAL A 626 -6.71 -5.71 40.37
C VAL A 626 -6.64 -4.36 39.66
N ASP A 627 -6.53 -3.25 40.40
CA ASP A 627 -6.44 -1.89 39.86
C ASP A 627 -5.03 -1.51 39.36
N ASN A 628 -4.07 -2.43 39.41
CA ASN A 628 -2.69 -2.17 38.98
C ASN A 628 -2.24 -3.03 37.79
N ILE A 629 -3.11 -3.90 37.26
CA ILE A 629 -2.78 -4.84 36.19
C ILE A 629 -2.58 -4.09 34.86
N ASP A 630 -1.51 -4.42 34.11
CA ASP A 630 -1.30 -3.91 32.75
C ASP A 630 -2.41 -4.41 31.81
N LEU A 631 -2.94 -3.55 30.93
CA LEU A 631 -4.08 -3.91 30.07
C LEU A 631 -3.87 -5.20 29.27
N TRP A 632 -2.68 -5.38 28.68
CA TRP A 632 -2.40 -6.57 27.87
C TRP A 632 -2.47 -7.86 28.70
N VAL A 633 -1.89 -7.85 29.90
CA VAL A 633 -1.92 -8.97 30.85
C VAL A 633 -3.34 -9.22 31.33
N GLY A 634 -4.05 -8.19 31.76
CA GLY A 634 -5.42 -8.35 32.26
C GLY A 634 -6.40 -8.84 31.20
N GLY A 635 -6.25 -8.41 29.94
CA GLY A 635 -7.11 -8.85 28.85
C GLY A 635 -6.84 -10.28 28.37
N LEU A 636 -5.58 -10.74 28.40
CA LEU A 636 -5.22 -12.14 28.15
C LEU A 636 -5.58 -13.07 29.30
N ALA A 637 -5.60 -12.55 30.53
CA ALA A 637 -5.99 -13.31 31.70
C ALA A 637 -7.49 -13.60 31.77
N GLU A 638 -8.34 -12.87 31.04
CA GLU A 638 -9.79 -13.04 31.16
C GLU A 638 -10.26 -14.39 30.62
N ASP A 639 -11.19 -15.05 31.35
CA ASP A 639 -11.95 -16.15 30.76
C ASP A 639 -12.63 -15.68 29.46
N HIS A 640 -12.62 -16.51 28.43
CA HIS A 640 -13.14 -16.12 27.13
C HIS A 640 -14.63 -15.80 27.16
N ALA A 641 -15.01 -14.77 26.39
CA ALA A 641 -16.42 -14.46 26.18
C ALA A 641 -17.12 -15.63 25.44
N PRO A 642 -18.43 -15.87 25.68
CA PRO A 642 -19.14 -16.97 25.05
C PRO A 642 -19.03 -16.98 23.52
N GLY A 643 -18.46 -18.06 22.97
CA GLY A 643 -18.28 -18.25 21.53
C GLY A 643 -17.15 -17.42 20.90
N ALA A 644 -16.31 -16.76 21.71
CA ALA A 644 -15.11 -16.04 21.30
C ALA A 644 -13.86 -16.77 21.81
N SER A 645 -12.69 -16.41 21.27
CA SER A 645 -11.37 -16.81 21.79
C SER A 645 -10.68 -15.66 22.52
N VAL A 646 -11.43 -14.66 22.99
CA VAL A 646 -10.88 -13.53 23.75
C VAL A 646 -11.81 -13.20 24.91
N GLY A 647 -11.25 -12.63 25.98
CA GLY A 647 -12.02 -12.13 27.11
C GLY A 647 -12.89 -10.90 26.80
N PRO A 648 -13.89 -10.59 27.64
CA PRO A 648 -14.80 -9.45 27.47
C PRO A 648 -14.13 -8.09 27.16
N VAL A 649 -12.99 -7.75 27.77
CA VAL A 649 -12.34 -6.44 27.56
C VAL A 649 -11.74 -6.34 26.17
N PHE A 650 -11.03 -7.38 25.72
CA PHE A 650 -10.46 -7.41 24.38
C PHE A 650 -11.57 -7.51 23.33
N GLN A 651 -12.61 -8.32 23.57
CA GLN A 651 -13.78 -8.38 22.70
C GLN A 651 -14.37 -6.98 22.51
N ARG A 652 -14.54 -6.22 23.58
CA ARG A 652 -15.14 -4.88 23.52
C ARG A 652 -14.26 -3.85 22.80
N ILE A 653 -12.94 -3.88 23.02
CA ILE A 653 -11.97 -3.00 22.34
C ILE A 653 -11.96 -3.29 20.84
N ILE A 654 -11.86 -4.57 20.46
CA ILE A 654 -11.79 -5.01 19.07
C ILE A 654 -13.11 -4.68 18.33
N VAL A 655 -14.25 -4.95 18.96
CA VAL A 655 -15.58 -4.61 18.42
C VAL A 655 -15.77 -3.10 18.24
N ASP A 656 -15.33 -2.25 19.18
CA ASP A 656 -15.39 -0.78 19.01
C ASP A 656 -14.56 -0.34 17.80
N GLN A 657 -13.30 -0.81 17.69
CA GLN A 657 -12.42 -0.41 16.60
C GLN A 657 -13.00 -0.83 15.24
N PHE A 658 -13.34 -2.10 15.03
CA PHE A 658 -13.84 -2.56 13.73
C PHE A 658 -15.21 -1.98 13.38
N ASN A 659 -16.08 -1.68 14.36
CA ASN A 659 -17.31 -0.94 14.05
C ASN A 659 -17.01 0.48 13.55
N ARG A 660 -16.04 1.18 14.15
CA ARG A 660 -15.64 2.52 13.68
C ARG A 660 -14.99 2.48 12.31
N LEU A 661 -14.07 1.53 12.07
CA LEU A 661 -13.44 1.35 10.77
C LEU A 661 -14.47 1.14 9.67
N ARG A 662 -15.45 0.25 9.87
CA ARG A 662 -16.51 0.00 8.88
C ARG A 662 -17.48 1.18 8.72
N ALA A 663 -17.92 1.80 9.81
CA ALA A 663 -18.92 2.86 9.76
C ALA A 663 -18.36 4.16 9.17
N ALA A 664 -17.09 4.49 9.46
CA ALA A 664 -16.45 5.73 9.03
C ALA A 664 -15.74 5.63 7.66
N ASP A 665 -15.87 4.50 6.97
CA ASP A 665 -15.23 4.30 5.67
C ASP A 665 -16.20 4.59 4.53
N ARG A 666 -15.97 5.72 3.84
CA ARG A 666 -16.77 6.16 2.69
C ARG A 666 -16.64 5.21 1.49
N HIS A 667 -15.58 4.41 1.45
CA HIS A 667 -15.25 3.50 0.36
C HIS A 667 -15.56 2.03 0.69
N TRP A 668 -16.24 1.78 1.82
CA TRP A 668 -16.66 0.45 2.27
C TRP A 668 -17.32 -0.37 1.15
N TYR A 669 -16.90 -1.63 0.98
CA TYR A 669 -17.30 -2.43 -0.19
C TYR A 669 -18.80 -2.62 -0.36
N GLU A 670 -19.58 -2.69 0.73
CA GLU A 670 -21.05 -2.85 0.64
C GLU A 670 -21.75 -1.57 0.16
N ALA A 671 -21.11 -0.41 0.34
CA ALA A 671 -21.54 0.86 -0.23
C ALA A 671 -21.09 1.01 -1.70
N PHE A 672 -19.92 0.48 -2.05
CA PHE A 672 -19.36 0.57 -3.40
C PHE A 672 -19.98 -0.44 -4.39
N PHE A 673 -19.95 -1.73 -4.08
CA PHE A 673 -20.42 -2.80 -4.97
C PHE A 673 -21.93 -3.06 -4.81
N LYS A 674 -22.58 -3.59 -5.85
CA LYS A 674 -24.02 -3.90 -5.88
C LYS A 674 -24.30 -5.19 -6.65
N GLY A 675 -25.50 -5.73 -6.47
CA GLY A 675 -26.00 -6.88 -7.24
C GLY A 675 -25.13 -8.14 -7.10
N GLU A 676 -24.88 -8.81 -8.23
CA GLU A 676 -24.14 -10.08 -8.25
C GLU A 676 -22.70 -9.93 -7.76
N GLU A 677 -22.04 -8.81 -8.04
CA GLU A 677 -20.65 -8.59 -7.62
C GLU A 677 -20.53 -8.45 -6.10
N LEU A 678 -21.45 -7.72 -5.48
CA LEU A 678 -21.55 -7.64 -4.02
C LEU A 678 -21.84 -9.02 -3.40
N ASN A 679 -22.76 -9.80 -4.00
CA ASN A 679 -23.07 -11.13 -3.52
C ASN A 679 -21.87 -12.08 -3.62
N ARG A 680 -21.09 -11.97 -4.70
CA ARG A 680 -19.84 -12.73 -4.88
C ARG A 680 -18.85 -12.37 -3.78
N LEU A 681 -18.58 -11.08 -3.55
CA LEU A 681 -17.66 -10.61 -2.50
C LEU A 681 -18.09 -11.10 -1.12
N ARG A 682 -19.38 -11.00 -0.78
CA ARG A 682 -19.91 -11.51 0.51
C ARG A 682 -19.73 -13.02 0.69
N SER A 683 -19.69 -13.77 -0.41
CA SER A 683 -19.53 -15.23 -0.40
C SER A 683 -18.09 -15.72 -0.57
N THR A 684 -17.15 -14.83 -0.86
CA THR A 684 -15.72 -15.17 -1.01
C THR A 684 -15.14 -15.50 0.36
N HIS A 685 -14.60 -16.70 0.49
CA HIS A 685 -13.79 -17.13 1.64
C HIS A 685 -12.31 -16.92 1.37
N LEU A 686 -11.49 -16.87 2.43
CA LEU A 686 -10.04 -16.86 2.27
C LEU A 686 -9.53 -18.11 1.53
N SER A 687 -10.16 -19.27 1.76
CA SER A 687 -9.86 -20.50 1.01
C SER A 687 -10.03 -20.34 -0.50
N ASP A 688 -11.02 -19.57 -0.95
CA ASP A 688 -11.27 -19.33 -2.37
C ASP A 688 -10.16 -18.48 -2.99
N VAL A 689 -9.68 -17.46 -2.28
CA VAL A 689 -8.58 -16.62 -2.74
C VAL A 689 -7.28 -17.41 -2.79
N ILE A 690 -6.99 -18.23 -1.77
CA ILE A 690 -5.81 -19.11 -1.79
C ILE A 690 -5.88 -20.09 -2.96
N ALA A 691 -7.01 -20.79 -3.15
CA ALA A 691 -7.17 -21.77 -4.23
C ALA A 691 -7.06 -21.16 -5.65
N ARG A 692 -7.42 -19.88 -5.84
CA ARG A 692 -7.23 -19.18 -7.12
C ARG A 692 -5.76 -18.87 -7.45
N ASN A 693 -4.89 -18.84 -6.44
CA ASN A 693 -3.53 -18.28 -6.53
C ASN A 693 -2.42 -19.28 -6.13
N THR A 694 -2.79 -20.54 -5.93
CA THR A 694 -1.92 -21.65 -5.51
C THR A 694 -2.29 -22.93 -6.26
N SER A 695 -1.52 -23.99 -6.07
CA SER A 695 -1.86 -25.34 -6.54
C SER A 695 -2.62 -26.18 -5.50
N LEU A 696 -2.95 -25.60 -4.34
CA LEU A 696 -3.68 -26.27 -3.27
C LEU A 696 -5.11 -26.61 -3.69
N THR A 697 -5.49 -27.87 -3.52
CA THR A 697 -6.83 -28.38 -3.79
C THR A 697 -7.53 -28.92 -2.54
N THR A 698 -6.82 -29.05 -1.42
CA THR A 698 -7.40 -29.51 -0.15
C THR A 698 -7.29 -28.42 0.92
N LEU A 699 -8.28 -27.55 0.97
CA LEU A 699 -8.44 -26.58 2.06
C LEU A 699 -9.87 -26.70 2.58
N GLN A 700 -10.03 -26.64 3.90
CA GLN A 700 -11.34 -26.47 4.48
C GLN A 700 -11.90 -25.10 4.08
N ARG A 701 -13.23 -25.01 4.02
CA ARG A 701 -13.91 -23.80 3.56
C ARG A 701 -13.64 -22.59 4.45
N ASN A 702 -13.62 -22.78 5.77
CA ASN A 702 -13.22 -21.74 6.71
C ASN A 702 -11.83 -22.10 7.24
N VAL A 703 -10.81 -21.45 6.68
CA VAL A 703 -9.42 -21.75 7.02
C VAL A 703 -9.02 -21.28 8.42
N PHE A 704 -9.85 -20.51 9.14
CA PHE A 704 -9.60 -20.07 10.53
C PHE A 704 -9.87 -21.14 11.58
N PHE A 705 -10.36 -22.31 11.20
CA PHE A 705 -10.49 -23.49 12.07
C PHE A 705 -9.71 -24.66 11.46
N ALA A 706 -8.98 -25.39 12.30
CA ALA A 706 -8.24 -26.57 11.87
C ALA A 706 -9.20 -27.72 11.49
N ASN A 707 -8.75 -28.65 10.65
CA ASN A 707 -9.59 -29.78 10.22
C ASN A 707 -9.98 -30.67 11.41
N GLY A 708 -11.29 -30.82 11.67
CA GLY A 708 -11.83 -31.66 12.74
C GLY A 708 -12.42 -30.89 13.94
N ALA A 709 -12.38 -29.54 13.91
CA ALA A 709 -12.98 -28.65 14.90
C ALA A 709 -14.40 -28.17 14.52
#